data_AF-A0A368AIR3-F1
#
_entry.id   AF-A0A368AIR3-F1
#
_cell.length_a   1.000
_cell.length_b   1.000
_cell.length_c   1.000
_cell.angle_alpha   90.00
_cell.angle_beta   90.00
_cell.angle_gamma   90.00
#
_symmetry.space_group_name_H-M   'P 1'
#
loop_
_entity.id
_entity.type
_entity.pdbx_description
1 polymer ?
#
loop_
_entity_poly.entity_id
_entity_poly.type
_entity_poly.pdbx_seq_one_letter_code
_entity_poly.pdbx_strand_id
1 'polypeptide(L)'
;TISQRIAIAAAEAGLPHDQCMYCERQGLPILPLRRALVPDTRPECVTSVAGNLHISTKMGLRTLREGYLYVLLDQQVWHAYEVSAQGHLRRFNPYEPPDGPPRPLPEKCVHDNHDIPSAFLTIDTDKYGSAWLAFSSDAWPISVLNAYKRGQAPAQRFEGLDLSQARNNPELLGIAMTPDNLQVDKQVFEYAQPACSPFDSAHGFHSRWMRRFALRGHVINAMNRHQLANGVLAVVLDDTVGLIQEYNHQRLNWVVKRQVWREEPMRAYQLQTSQILQIIRATHREWAAQKVPSLEPMTGDAPPVFTDPAIQRQQLVERAQQESDERLEQRYHEPQRAAFQAEYDQQEREFQRYIDKDAQAYVALFDTPMFKVAEQYDYDGNHRESGVAYAKTMALCLGGGVTEAVAPSLEPHMPTSGTSELLWLKWLQDPHSPPYRALLMRDQALLAGLLPSFSAGEAINWNDSDKLYGMLSKIIASDDAGLRLRDTLKQAIAETQSALNAAHQRLAANLAPGIQNAVRHLNSATQLLYNGVHLIELEVKMKLGEYYALQSAHLRELQHKANATIAAARDRMHRNIDDIEFGSMKAMRKVRPIIQHGLMSLAVLDPRFTNTMISVTVWVEGKAEDVHSRLFQEANIGVTQASSAAQIALVDVSVAAGTLEADARRLLQGMKITSQQAARLVKTGFSGLRGVAGSWEVLLAIGGLYLQSDSLGRNQ
;
A
#
# COMPACT_ATOMS: atom_id res chain seq x y z
N THR A 1 27.82 -24.93 -32.50
CA THR A 1 29.23 -25.27 -32.19
C THR A 1 29.79 -24.33 -31.13
N ILE A 2 30.93 -24.63 -30.51
CA ILE A 2 31.58 -23.72 -29.52
C ILE A 2 31.83 -22.34 -30.15
N SER A 3 32.31 -22.30 -31.40
CA SER A 3 32.55 -21.06 -32.15
C SER A 3 31.30 -20.18 -32.30
N GLN A 4 30.13 -20.79 -32.51
CA GLN A 4 28.86 -20.05 -32.58
C GLN A 4 28.46 -19.45 -31.23
N ARG A 5 28.70 -20.17 -30.12
CA ARG A 5 28.45 -19.65 -28.76
C ARG A 5 29.38 -18.50 -28.40
N ILE A 6 30.65 -18.58 -28.81
CA ILE A 6 31.63 -17.49 -28.64
C ILE A 6 31.21 -16.26 -29.47
N ALA A 7 30.80 -16.46 -30.73
CA ALA A 7 30.32 -15.37 -31.58
C ALA A 7 29.08 -14.67 -31.01
N ILE A 8 28.13 -15.44 -30.47
CA ILE A 8 26.94 -14.88 -29.79
C ILE A 8 27.36 -14.09 -28.55
N ALA A 9 28.20 -14.65 -27.68
CA ALA A 9 28.67 -13.96 -26.48
C ALA A 9 29.42 -12.66 -26.81
N ALA A 10 30.26 -12.68 -27.85
CA ALA A 10 30.96 -11.48 -28.33
C ALA A 10 29.98 -10.43 -28.88
N ALA A 11 28.90 -10.84 -29.56
CA ALA A 11 27.88 -9.91 -30.05
C ALA A 11 27.01 -9.30 -28.94
N GLU A 12 26.82 -10.01 -27.82
CA GLU A 12 26.03 -9.55 -26.67
C GLU A 12 26.84 -8.63 -25.74
N ALA A 13 28.09 -9.00 -25.44
CA ALA A 13 28.94 -8.26 -24.51
C ALA A 13 29.84 -7.19 -25.18
N GLY A 14 30.15 -7.35 -26.46
CA GLY A 14 31.03 -6.46 -27.21
C GLY A 14 30.33 -5.18 -27.67
N LEU A 15 30.12 -4.24 -26.75
CA LEU A 15 29.67 -2.90 -27.12
C LEU A 15 30.82 -2.11 -27.79
N PRO A 16 30.55 -1.34 -28.86
CA PRO A 16 31.56 -0.46 -29.46
C PRO A 16 32.07 0.54 -28.42
N HIS A 17 33.39 0.63 -28.24
CA HIS A 17 34.01 1.53 -27.26
C HIS A 17 34.16 2.97 -27.80
N ASP A 18 34.05 3.13 -29.12
CA ASP A 18 34.24 4.36 -29.88
C ASP A 18 32.93 5.05 -30.26
N GLN A 19 31.77 4.49 -29.89
CA GLN A 19 30.46 5.03 -30.22
C GLN A 19 29.65 5.36 -28.97
N CYS A 20 28.90 6.45 -29.04
CA CYS A 20 27.93 6.80 -28.02
C CYS A 20 26.77 5.80 -28.01
N MET A 21 26.60 5.09 -26.89
CA MET A 21 25.51 4.12 -26.68
C MET A 21 24.12 4.75 -26.56
N TYR A 22 23.99 6.08 -26.70
CA TYR A 22 22.72 6.80 -26.81
C TYR A 22 22.36 7.16 -28.26
N CYS A 23 23.16 7.99 -28.95
CA CYS A 23 22.72 8.61 -30.21
C CYS A 23 23.44 8.11 -31.47
N GLU A 24 24.59 7.43 -31.34
CA GLU A 24 25.44 7.03 -32.48
C GLU A 24 25.24 5.58 -32.91
N ARG A 25 24.17 4.94 -32.43
CA ARG A 25 23.83 3.56 -32.75
C ARG A 25 23.42 3.42 -34.23
N GLN A 26 23.76 2.27 -34.83
CA GLN A 26 23.54 2.00 -36.25
C GLN A 26 22.47 0.93 -36.47
N GLY A 27 21.73 1.03 -37.57
CA GLY A 27 20.68 0.09 -37.96
C GLY A 27 19.33 0.79 -38.20
N LEU A 28 18.31 0.01 -38.54
CA LEU A 28 16.93 0.47 -38.69
C LEU A 28 16.45 1.11 -37.37
N PRO A 29 16.11 2.41 -37.37
CA PRO A 29 15.57 3.06 -36.17
C PRO A 29 14.12 2.66 -35.94
N ILE A 30 13.79 2.30 -34.71
CA ILE A 30 12.42 1.96 -34.28
C ILE A 30 12.12 2.74 -32.99
N LEU A 31 11.00 3.45 -32.94
CA LEU A 31 10.55 4.18 -31.76
C LEU A 31 9.67 3.28 -30.87
N PRO A 32 10.14 2.83 -29.70
CA PRO A 32 9.29 2.10 -28.79
C PRO A 32 8.36 3.06 -28.02
N LEU A 33 7.09 2.69 -27.95
CA LEU A 33 6.02 3.35 -27.21
C LEU A 33 5.39 2.34 -26.26
N ARG A 34 4.54 2.81 -25.35
CA ARG A 34 3.73 1.94 -24.48
C ARG A 34 2.28 2.37 -24.45
N ARG A 35 1.39 1.40 -24.16
CA ARG A 35 0.01 1.70 -23.77
C ARG A 35 0.01 2.21 -22.34
N ALA A 36 -0.59 3.36 -22.10
CA ALA A 36 -0.65 3.98 -20.78
C ALA A 36 -1.90 4.86 -20.65
N LEU A 37 -2.31 5.13 -19.41
CA LEU A 37 -3.34 6.13 -19.15
C LEU A 37 -2.86 7.52 -19.55
N VAL A 38 -3.75 8.25 -20.20
CA VAL A 38 -3.55 9.65 -20.60
C VAL A 38 -4.79 10.47 -20.21
N PRO A 39 -4.65 11.77 -19.92
CA PRO A 39 -5.80 12.62 -19.69
C PRO A 39 -6.62 12.78 -20.96
N ASP A 40 -7.93 12.82 -20.80
CA ASP A 40 -8.86 13.14 -21.88
C ASP A 40 -9.09 14.64 -21.93
N THR A 41 -8.43 15.31 -22.89
CA THR A 41 -8.39 16.77 -23.00
C THR A 41 -9.66 17.38 -23.60
N ARG A 42 -10.71 16.58 -23.82
CA ARG A 42 -11.99 17.09 -24.31
C ARG A 42 -12.67 17.91 -23.22
N PRO A 43 -13.31 19.06 -23.52
CA PRO A 43 -13.88 19.95 -22.51
C PRO A 43 -14.85 19.25 -21.55
N GLU A 44 -15.64 18.30 -22.04
CA GLU A 44 -16.60 17.51 -21.25
C GLU A 44 -15.95 16.55 -20.23
N CYS A 45 -14.66 16.27 -20.39
CA CYS A 45 -13.90 15.38 -19.51
C CYS A 45 -13.19 16.12 -18.37
N VAL A 46 -13.27 17.45 -18.36
CA VAL A 46 -12.71 18.32 -17.32
C VAL A 46 -13.82 18.76 -16.38
N THR A 47 -13.73 18.37 -15.11
CA THR A 47 -14.74 18.65 -14.07
C THR A 47 -14.11 19.25 -12.83
N SER A 48 -14.93 19.64 -11.85
CA SER A 48 -14.47 20.05 -10.52
C SER A 48 -15.04 19.09 -9.49
N VAL A 49 -14.19 18.56 -8.61
CA VAL A 49 -14.57 17.68 -7.50
C VAL A 49 -14.10 18.33 -6.21
N ALA A 50 -15.04 18.67 -5.33
CA ALA A 50 -14.77 19.39 -4.09
C ALA A 50 -13.91 20.67 -4.30
N GLY A 51 -14.18 21.43 -5.37
CA GLY A 51 -13.46 22.67 -5.70
C GLY A 51 -12.12 22.48 -6.39
N ASN A 52 -11.67 21.24 -6.64
CA ASN A 52 -10.43 20.95 -7.33
C ASN A 52 -10.68 20.51 -8.77
N LEU A 53 -9.89 21.02 -9.72
CA LEU A 53 -9.94 20.62 -11.12
C LEU A 53 -9.57 19.13 -11.25
N HIS A 54 -10.41 18.38 -11.94
CA HIS A 54 -10.22 16.97 -12.26
C HIS A 54 -10.31 16.78 -13.78
N ILE A 55 -9.47 15.91 -14.32
CA ILE A 55 -9.52 15.48 -15.71
C ILE A 55 -9.69 13.98 -15.76
N SER A 56 -10.70 13.52 -16.50
CA SER A 56 -10.92 12.10 -16.73
C SER A 56 -9.77 11.50 -17.52
N THR A 57 -9.47 10.23 -17.27
CA THR A 57 -8.43 9.49 -17.99
C THR A 57 -9.03 8.56 -19.03
N LYS A 58 -8.24 8.26 -20.06
CA LYS A 58 -8.54 7.25 -21.08
C LYS A 58 -7.29 6.48 -21.45
N MET A 59 -7.46 5.40 -22.22
CA MET A 59 -6.32 4.69 -22.77
C MET A 59 -5.70 5.44 -23.93
N GLY A 60 -4.37 5.53 -23.95
CA GLY A 60 -3.59 6.19 -25.01
C GLY A 60 -2.18 5.66 -25.11
N LEU A 61 -1.35 6.35 -25.88
CA LEU A 61 0.06 6.03 -26.08
C LEU A 61 0.95 7.03 -25.38
N ARG A 62 2.02 6.52 -24.76
CA ARG A 62 3.07 7.32 -24.14
C ARG A 62 4.44 6.81 -24.56
N THR A 63 5.46 7.64 -24.40
CA THR A 63 6.85 7.16 -24.45
C THR A 63 7.09 6.13 -23.34
N LEU A 64 8.11 5.27 -23.52
CA LEU A 64 8.53 4.37 -22.46
C LEU A 64 8.87 5.17 -21.18
N ARG A 65 8.45 4.64 -20.03
CA ARG A 65 8.84 5.14 -18.71
C ARG A 65 10.23 4.63 -18.32
N GLU A 66 10.74 5.09 -17.18
CA GLU A 66 11.97 4.55 -16.60
C GLU A 66 11.87 3.03 -16.42
N GLY A 67 12.92 2.32 -16.84
CA GLY A 67 12.97 0.86 -16.83
C GLY A 67 13.99 0.30 -17.82
N TYR A 68 13.72 -0.90 -18.33
CA TYR A 68 14.63 -1.67 -19.18
C TYR A 68 13.89 -2.24 -20.39
N LEU A 69 14.48 -2.09 -21.57
CA LEU A 69 13.99 -2.70 -22.81
C LEU A 69 14.95 -3.80 -23.26
N TYR A 70 14.45 -5.02 -23.32
CA TYR A 70 15.17 -6.19 -23.81
C TYR A 70 14.70 -6.55 -25.21
N VAL A 71 15.67 -6.86 -26.08
CA VAL A 71 15.43 -7.25 -27.47
C VAL A 71 16.18 -8.55 -27.74
N LEU A 72 15.44 -9.63 -27.98
CA LEU A 72 16.02 -10.91 -28.37
C LEU A 72 15.96 -11.05 -29.89
N LEU A 73 17.11 -10.89 -30.53
CA LEU A 73 17.27 -10.94 -31.98
C LEU A 73 17.44 -12.39 -32.44
N ASP A 74 16.62 -12.81 -33.41
CA ASP A 74 16.56 -14.18 -33.95
C ASP A 74 16.49 -15.27 -32.87
N GLN A 75 15.91 -14.94 -31.71
CA GLN A 75 15.84 -15.80 -30.53
C GLN A 75 17.22 -16.24 -29.99
N GLN A 76 18.29 -15.53 -30.35
CA GLN A 76 19.67 -15.94 -30.08
C GLN A 76 20.55 -14.86 -29.46
N VAL A 77 20.39 -13.59 -29.84
CA VAL A 77 21.29 -12.50 -29.42
C VAL A 77 20.51 -11.45 -28.63
N TRP A 78 20.95 -11.18 -27.42
CA TRP A 78 20.41 -10.10 -26.58
C TRP A 78 20.97 -8.73 -26.94
N HIS A 79 20.08 -7.77 -27.17
CA HIS A 79 20.33 -6.36 -26.94
C HIS A 79 19.54 -5.91 -25.72
N ALA A 80 20.11 -5.04 -24.90
CA ALA A 80 19.43 -4.45 -23.76
C ALA A 80 19.65 -2.94 -23.70
N TYR A 81 18.60 -2.23 -23.29
CA TYR A 81 18.59 -0.79 -23.18
C TYR A 81 18.05 -0.35 -21.82
N GLU A 82 18.78 0.54 -21.17
CA GLU A 82 18.33 1.28 -20.00
C GLU A 82 17.50 2.46 -20.50
N VAL A 83 16.31 2.67 -19.93
CA VAL A 83 15.37 3.73 -20.34
C VAL A 83 15.32 4.80 -19.26
N SER A 84 15.69 6.04 -19.61
CA SER A 84 15.59 7.17 -18.67
C SER A 84 14.13 7.58 -18.44
N ALA A 85 13.85 8.34 -17.37
CA ALA A 85 12.52 8.90 -17.11
C ALA A 85 11.94 9.69 -18.30
N GLN A 86 12.78 10.34 -19.11
CA GLN A 86 12.38 11.07 -20.32
C GLN A 86 12.19 10.17 -21.56
N GLY A 87 12.37 8.85 -21.44
CA GLY A 87 12.22 7.90 -22.54
C GLY A 87 13.41 7.86 -23.49
N HIS A 88 14.63 8.11 -23.00
CA HIS A 88 15.85 7.92 -23.79
C HIS A 88 16.46 6.55 -23.49
N LEU A 89 16.90 5.86 -24.55
CA LEU A 89 17.49 4.53 -24.46
C LEU A 89 19.00 4.65 -24.41
N ARG A 90 19.66 3.89 -23.52
CA ARG A 90 21.10 3.66 -23.50
C ARG A 90 21.36 2.17 -23.65
N ARG A 91 22.08 1.76 -24.69
CA ARG A 91 22.45 0.35 -24.84
C ARG A 91 23.48 -0.06 -23.78
N PHE A 92 23.31 -1.23 -23.19
CA PHE A 92 24.24 -1.79 -22.20
C PHE A 92 24.43 -3.31 -22.40
N ASN A 93 25.40 -3.90 -21.70
CA ASN A 93 25.65 -5.34 -21.71
C ASN A 93 24.54 -6.04 -20.91
N PRO A 94 23.70 -6.90 -21.52
CA PRO A 94 22.56 -7.53 -20.83
C PRO A 94 22.96 -8.30 -19.56
N TYR A 95 24.18 -8.80 -19.48
CA TYR A 95 24.68 -9.57 -18.33
C TYR A 95 25.35 -8.70 -17.25
N GLU A 96 25.55 -7.41 -17.52
CA GLU A 96 26.17 -6.42 -16.64
C GLU A 96 25.33 -5.13 -16.68
N PRO A 97 24.13 -5.13 -16.07
CA PRO A 97 23.31 -3.94 -16.01
C PRO A 97 24.04 -2.79 -15.28
N PRO A 98 23.85 -1.52 -15.72
CA PRO A 98 24.45 -0.38 -15.05
C PRO A 98 24.04 -0.28 -13.58
N ASP A 99 24.97 0.15 -12.73
CA ASP A 99 24.66 0.43 -11.32
C ASP A 99 23.80 1.68 -11.16
N GLY A 100 22.68 1.52 -10.46
CA GLY A 100 21.80 2.64 -10.09
C GLY A 100 20.69 2.92 -11.10
N PRO A 101 19.89 3.97 -10.88
CA PRO A 101 18.77 4.31 -11.75
C PRO A 101 19.25 4.93 -13.08
N PRO A 102 18.47 4.76 -14.16
CA PRO A 102 18.68 5.39 -15.45
C PRO A 102 18.95 6.89 -15.38
N ARG A 103 20.11 7.33 -15.90
CA ARG A 103 20.48 8.74 -15.88
C ARG A 103 19.87 9.53 -17.05
N PRO A 104 19.46 10.79 -16.84
CA PRO A 104 19.00 11.66 -17.91
C PRO A 104 20.14 11.99 -18.88
N LEU A 105 19.78 12.40 -20.11
CA LEU A 105 20.75 12.91 -21.06
C LEU A 105 21.38 14.22 -20.57
N PRO A 106 22.68 14.45 -20.79
CA PRO A 106 23.30 15.74 -20.55
C PRO A 106 22.64 16.86 -21.37
N GLU A 107 22.52 18.06 -20.81
CA GLU A 107 21.89 19.21 -21.47
C GLU A 107 22.52 19.54 -22.82
N LYS A 108 23.85 19.42 -22.93
CA LYS A 108 24.57 19.60 -24.19
C LYS A 108 24.06 18.66 -25.29
N CYS A 109 23.84 17.39 -24.95
CA CYS A 109 23.31 16.41 -25.90
C CYS A 109 21.88 16.76 -26.34
N VAL A 110 21.05 17.30 -25.43
CA VAL A 110 19.70 17.76 -25.79
C VAL A 110 19.76 18.98 -26.71
N HIS A 111 20.67 19.93 -26.45
CA HIS A 111 20.88 21.10 -27.30
C HIS A 111 21.31 20.71 -28.73
N ASP A 112 22.20 19.72 -28.84
CA ASP A 112 22.68 19.17 -30.10
C ASP A 112 21.65 18.22 -30.78
N ASN A 113 20.42 18.14 -30.25
CA ASN A 113 19.32 17.29 -30.72
C ASN A 113 19.58 15.78 -30.66
N HIS A 114 20.51 15.32 -29.81
CA HIS A 114 20.79 13.89 -29.60
C HIS A 114 19.71 13.19 -28.75
N ASP A 115 18.80 13.94 -28.13
CA ASP A 115 17.59 13.44 -27.47
C ASP A 115 16.64 12.73 -28.45
N ILE A 116 16.63 13.13 -29.72
CA ILE A 116 15.80 12.49 -30.74
C ILE A 116 16.29 11.08 -31.08
N PRO A 117 17.51 10.87 -31.63
CA PRO A 117 17.99 9.53 -31.96
C PRO A 117 18.14 8.64 -30.73
N SER A 118 18.38 9.20 -29.53
CA SER A 118 18.46 8.41 -28.31
C SER A 118 17.14 7.80 -27.88
N ALA A 119 15.99 8.32 -28.35
CA ALA A 119 14.68 7.73 -28.13
C ALA A 119 14.35 6.53 -29.04
N PHE A 120 15.20 6.21 -30.02
CA PHE A 120 15.01 5.10 -30.93
C PHE A 120 15.96 3.95 -30.58
N LEU A 121 15.46 2.73 -30.57
CA LEU A 121 16.33 1.55 -30.67
C LEU A 121 16.74 1.36 -32.13
N THR A 122 17.85 0.68 -32.36
CA THR A 122 18.39 0.45 -33.71
C THR A 122 18.76 -1.02 -33.86
N ILE A 123 18.36 -1.61 -34.99
CA ILE A 123 18.59 -3.02 -35.29
C ILE A 123 19.17 -3.15 -36.70
N ASP A 124 20.25 -3.92 -36.82
CA ASP A 124 20.86 -4.24 -38.10
C ASP A 124 20.03 -5.30 -38.83
N THR A 125 19.26 -4.87 -39.84
CA THR A 125 18.39 -5.74 -40.63
C THR A 125 19.13 -6.60 -41.65
N ASP A 126 20.40 -6.31 -41.91
CA ASP A 126 21.21 -7.14 -42.81
C ASP A 126 21.75 -8.37 -42.05
N LYS A 127 21.81 -8.26 -40.72
CA LYS A 127 22.31 -9.32 -39.83
C LYS A 127 21.21 -10.14 -39.17
N TYR A 128 20.05 -9.54 -38.89
CA TYR A 128 18.96 -10.17 -38.16
C TYR A 128 17.63 -10.11 -38.92
N GLY A 129 16.82 -11.17 -38.81
CA GLY A 129 15.51 -11.26 -39.48
C GLY A 129 14.31 -10.95 -38.57
N SER A 130 14.45 -11.18 -37.27
CA SER A 130 13.38 -11.04 -36.28
C SER A 130 13.87 -10.42 -34.97
N ALA A 131 12.97 -9.71 -34.28
CA ALA A 131 13.25 -9.10 -32.99
C ALA A 131 12.08 -9.32 -32.03
N TRP A 132 12.36 -9.77 -30.80
CA TRP A 132 11.36 -10.00 -29.76
C TRP A 132 11.58 -9.00 -28.64
N LEU A 133 10.66 -8.05 -28.46
CA LEU A 133 10.82 -6.89 -27.58
C LEU A 133 10.02 -7.06 -26.29
N ALA A 134 10.65 -6.84 -25.14
CA ALA A 134 9.98 -6.84 -23.85
C ALA A 134 10.46 -5.65 -23.00
N PHE A 135 9.51 -4.87 -22.50
CA PHE A 135 9.77 -3.78 -21.57
C PHE A 135 9.52 -4.23 -20.13
N SER A 136 10.44 -3.91 -19.23
CA SER A 136 10.43 -4.31 -17.81
C SER A 136 10.69 -3.10 -16.91
N SER A 137 10.11 -3.09 -15.71
CA SER A 137 10.44 -2.10 -14.67
C SER A 137 11.87 -2.24 -14.18
N ASP A 138 12.35 -3.48 -14.10
CA ASP A 138 13.60 -3.85 -13.42
C ASP A 138 14.52 -4.64 -14.35
N ALA A 139 15.82 -4.60 -14.06
CA ALA A 139 16.80 -5.37 -14.81
C ALA A 139 16.59 -6.87 -14.58
N TRP A 140 16.54 -7.64 -15.66
CA TRP A 140 16.45 -9.09 -15.61
C TRP A 140 17.80 -9.71 -15.22
N PRO A 141 17.82 -10.59 -14.19
CA PRO A 141 19.04 -11.31 -13.84
C PRO A 141 19.41 -12.32 -14.94
N ILE A 142 20.67 -12.77 -14.91
CA ILE A 142 21.24 -13.71 -15.89
C ILE A 142 20.41 -15.00 -16.00
N SER A 143 19.83 -15.47 -14.90
CA SER A 143 18.94 -16.65 -14.87
C SER A 143 17.68 -16.44 -15.72
N VAL A 144 17.05 -15.27 -15.62
CA VAL A 144 15.86 -14.89 -16.40
C VAL A 144 16.19 -14.76 -17.88
N LEU A 145 17.29 -14.07 -18.22
CA LEU A 145 17.76 -13.96 -19.61
C LEU A 145 17.99 -15.32 -20.25
N ASN A 146 18.59 -16.25 -19.50
CA ASN A 146 18.81 -17.62 -19.96
C ASN A 146 17.50 -18.40 -20.10
N ALA A 147 16.54 -18.22 -19.18
CA ALA A 147 15.25 -18.91 -19.24
C ALA A 147 14.46 -18.54 -20.51
N TYR A 148 14.39 -17.25 -20.84
CA TYR A 148 13.77 -16.79 -22.09
C TYR A 148 14.52 -17.27 -23.33
N LYS A 149 15.86 -17.15 -23.35
CA LYS A 149 16.68 -17.60 -24.48
C LYS A 149 16.62 -19.10 -24.74
N ARG A 150 16.31 -19.92 -23.72
CA ARG A 150 16.15 -21.38 -23.83
C ARG A 150 14.69 -21.81 -24.07
N GLY A 151 13.75 -20.88 -24.13
CA GLY A 151 12.32 -21.18 -24.24
C GLY A 151 11.71 -21.84 -23.00
N GLN A 152 12.36 -21.71 -21.83
CA GLN A 152 11.83 -22.20 -20.55
C GLN A 152 10.76 -21.25 -19.97
N ALA A 153 10.85 -19.97 -20.32
CA ALA A 153 9.87 -18.96 -19.98
C ALA A 153 8.97 -18.63 -21.19
N PRO A 154 7.70 -18.21 -20.99
CA PRO A 154 6.73 -18.05 -22.07
C PRO A 154 7.12 -16.96 -23.08
N ALA A 155 7.14 -17.31 -24.37
CA ALA A 155 7.43 -16.35 -25.46
C ALA A 155 6.38 -15.24 -25.60
N GLN A 156 5.16 -15.45 -25.08
CA GLN A 156 4.09 -14.45 -25.08
C GLN A 156 4.47 -13.17 -24.30
N ARG A 157 5.53 -13.20 -23.48
CA ARG A 157 6.08 -12.02 -22.80
C ARG A 157 6.51 -10.90 -23.75
N PHE A 158 6.85 -11.25 -25.00
CA PHE A 158 7.47 -10.37 -25.97
C PHE A 158 6.48 -9.97 -27.07
N GLU A 159 6.67 -8.74 -27.55
CA GLU A 159 6.15 -8.30 -28.84
C GLU A 159 7.11 -8.72 -29.95
N GLY A 160 6.68 -9.67 -30.79
CA GLY A 160 7.47 -10.19 -31.90
C GLY A 160 7.37 -9.29 -33.14
N LEU A 161 8.52 -8.94 -33.71
CA LEU A 161 8.65 -8.12 -34.91
C LEU A 161 9.41 -8.88 -36.01
N ASP A 162 8.81 -8.91 -37.19
CA ASP A 162 9.49 -9.25 -38.43
C ASP A 162 10.22 -7.99 -38.93
N LEU A 163 11.55 -8.05 -39.03
CA LEU A 163 12.37 -6.88 -39.37
C LEU A 163 12.25 -6.48 -40.84
N SER A 164 11.88 -7.42 -41.72
CA SER A 164 11.59 -7.12 -43.12
C SER A 164 10.30 -6.32 -43.24
N GLN A 165 9.27 -6.68 -42.46
CA GLN A 165 8.02 -5.91 -42.38
C GLN A 165 8.23 -4.58 -41.69
N ALA A 166 9.01 -4.52 -40.61
CA ALA A 166 9.33 -3.26 -39.92
C ALA A 166 10.02 -2.24 -40.84
N ARG A 167 10.86 -2.73 -41.77
CA ARG A 167 11.56 -1.91 -42.76
C ARG A 167 10.65 -1.47 -43.91
N ASN A 168 9.88 -2.40 -44.45
CA ASN A 168 9.16 -2.19 -45.72
C ASN A 168 7.70 -1.80 -45.54
N ASN A 169 7.00 -2.32 -44.53
CA ASN A 169 5.57 -2.09 -44.28
C ASN A 169 5.31 -1.79 -42.78
N PRO A 170 5.94 -0.72 -42.22
CA PRO A 170 5.85 -0.40 -40.79
C PRO A 170 4.41 -0.22 -40.28
N GLU A 171 3.48 0.18 -41.12
CA GLU A 171 2.06 0.36 -40.82
C GLU A 171 1.34 -0.94 -40.42
N LEU A 172 1.86 -2.11 -40.81
CA LEU A 172 1.31 -3.41 -40.42
C LEU A 172 1.69 -3.79 -38.97
N LEU A 173 2.76 -3.20 -38.44
CA LEU A 173 3.29 -3.52 -37.11
C LEU A 173 3.01 -2.41 -36.08
N GLY A 174 2.74 -1.19 -36.53
CA GLY A 174 2.52 -0.05 -35.65
C GLY A 174 2.30 1.24 -36.41
N ILE A 175 2.85 2.34 -35.90
CA ILE A 175 2.72 3.65 -36.52
C ILE A 175 3.86 3.84 -37.52
N ALA A 176 3.50 4.02 -38.79
CA ALA A 176 4.43 4.46 -39.83
C ALA A 176 4.60 5.98 -39.78
N MET A 177 5.77 6.45 -39.32
CA MET A 177 6.08 7.87 -39.27
C MET A 177 6.68 8.34 -40.58
N THR A 178 6.02 9.28 -41.25
CA THR A 178 6.52 9.96 -42.45
C THR A 178 6.74 11.45 -42.18
N PRO A 179 7.52 12.16 -43.02
CA PRO A 179 7.78 13.59 -42.81
C PRO A 179 6.50 14.43 -42.81
N ASP A 180 5.54 14.06 -43.66
CA ASP A 180 4.26 14.74 -43.82
C ASP A 180 3.25 14.39 -42.71
N ASN A 181 3.33 13.16 -42.18
CA ASN A 181 2.44 12.69 -41.14
C ASN A 181 3.19 11.82 -40.13
N LEU A 182 3.71 12.46 -39.08
CA LEU A 182 4.38 11.75 -38.00
C LEU A 182 3.42 10.85 -37.21
N GLN A 183 2.14 11.21 -37.13
CA GLN A 183 1.08 10.56 -36.34
C GLN A 183 1.31 10.58 -34.82
N VAL A 184 2.54 10.31 -34.36
CA VAL A 184 2.92 10.36 -32.94
C VAL A 184 2.74 11.74 -32.33
N ASP A 185 2.81 12.80 -33.12
CA ASP A 185 2.53 14.19 -32.72
C ASP A 185 1.06 14.44 -32.33
N LYS A 186 0.17 13.49 -32.62
CA LYS A 186 -1.26 13.52 -32.27
C LYS A 186 -1.63 12.39 -31.30
N GLN A 187 -1.03 11.21 -31.46
CA GLN A 187 -1.41 10.00 -30.73
C GLN A 187 -0.62 9.76 -29.45
N VAL A 188 0.62 10.26 -29.35
CA VAL A 188 1.50 10.04 -28.19
C VAL A 188 1.46 11.27 -27.29
N PHE A 189 1.10 11.07 -26.03
CA PHE A 189 0.82 12.15 -25.08
C PHE A 189 1.97 13.14 -24.93
N GLU A 190 3.20 12.66 -24.80
CA GLU A 190 4.40 13.51 -24.68
C GLU A 190 4.61 14.41 -25.89
N TYR A 191 4.26 13.96 -27.10
CA TYR A 191 4.40 14.77 -28.32
C TYR A 191 3.18 15.64 -28.61
N ALA A 192 2.01 15.25 -28.11
CA ALA A 192 0.74 15.91 -28.37
C ALA A 192 0.38 17.00 -27.36
N GLN A 193 1.03 17.04 -26.18
CA GLN A 193 0.68 17.98 -25.12
C GLN A 193 1.90 18.73 -24.57
N PRO A 194 1.79 20.05 -24.32
CA PRO A 194 2.86 20.83 -23.71
C PRO A 194 2.95 20.64 -22.18
N ALA A 195 1.85 20.21 -21.54
CA ALA A 195 1.75 20.09 -20.09
C ALA A 195 0.86 18.89 -19.68
N CYS A 196 1.04 18.45 -18.43
CA CYS A 196 0.30 17.33 -17.84
C CYS A 196 -0.80 17.76 -16.86
N SER A 197 -0.71 18.97 -16.29
CA SER A 197 -1.68 19.44 -15.27
C SER A 197 -3.10 19.51 -15.83
N PRO A 198 -4.14 19.06 -15.09
CA PRO A 198 -4.14 18.60 -13.69
C PRO A 198 -3.95 17.07 -13.50
N PHE A 199 -3.53 16.33 -14.54
CA PHE A 199 -3.27 14.90 -14.44
C PHE A 199 -1.96 14.64 -13.68
N ASP A 200 -2.06 13.90 -12.59
CA ASP A 200 -0.93 13.48 -11.78
C ASP A 200 -0.62 12.01 -12.07
N SER A 201 0.52 11.75 -12.72
CA SER A 201 0.89 10.44 -13.27
C SER A 201 1.91 9.76 -12.36
N ALA A 202 1.74 8.46 -12.09
CA ALA A 202 2.71 7.66 -11.33
C ALA A 202 4.12 7.69 -11.96
N HIS A 203 4.15 7.77 -13.28
CA HIS A 203 5.38 7.74 -14.09
C HIS A 203 5.89 9.13 -14.52
N GLY A 204 5.36 10.21 -13.93
CA GLY A 204 5.69 11.59 -14.32
C GLY A 204 5.28 11.94 -15.75
N PHE A 205 5.76 13.08 -16.27
CA PHE A 205 5.51 13.54 -17.64
C PHE A 205 6.66 14.41 -18.15
N HIS A 206 7.14 14.12 -19.36
CA HIS A 206 8.21 14.86 -20.01
C HIS A 206 7.78 15.27 -21.42
N SER A 207 7.38 16.52 -21.59
CA SER A 207 6.88 17.00 -22.88
C SER A 207 7.96 16.98 -23.97
N ARG A 208 7.56 16.48 -25.13
CA ARG A 208 8.29 16.50 -26.40
C ARG A 208 7.57 17.35 -27.46
N TRP A 209 6.56 18.12 -27.06
CA TRP A 209 5.77 18.99 -27.94
C TRP A 209 6.64 19.93 -28.79
N MET A 210 7.65 20.56 -28.17
CA MET A 210 8.58 21.46 -28.85
C MET A 210 9.64 20.72 -29.69
N ARG A 211 9.74 19.39 -29.57
CA ARG A 211 10.74 18.55 -30.24
C ARG A 211 10.22 17.93 -31.54
N ARG A 212 8.96 18.16 -31.91
CA ARG A 212 8.33 17.60 -33.13
C ARG A 212 9.04 17.96 -34.43
N PHE A 213 9.60 19.16 -34.53
CA PHE A 213 10.35 19.58 -35.71
C PHE A 213 11.68 18.79 -35.83
N ALA A 214 12.41 18.64 -34.72
CA ALA A 214 13.63 17.85 -34.67
C ALA A 214 13.34 16.36 -34.96
N LEU A 215 12.22 15.82 -34.45
CA LEU A 215 11.74 14.48 -34.79
C LEU A 215 11.49 14.33 -36.30
N ARG A 216 10.80 15.29 -36.94
CA ARG A 216 10.58 15.27 -38.39
C ARG A 216 11.90 15.25 -39.16
N GLY A 217 12.86 16.08 -38.76
CA GLY A 217 14.20 16.09 -39.36
C GLY A 217 14.91 14.74 -39.22
N HIS A 218 14.81 14.10 -38.07
CA HIS A 218 15.37 12.76 -37.84
C HIS A 218 14.69 11.70 -38.73
N VAL A 219 13.37 11.71 -38.88
CA VAL A 219 12.63 10.80 -39.76
C VAL A 219 13.06 10.95 -41.22
N ILE A 220 13.20 12.19 -41.72
CA ILE A 220 13.71 12.47 -43.08
C ILE A 220 15.10 11.85 -43.25
N ASN A 221 16.01 12.10 -42.31
CA ASN A 221 17.38 11.59 -42.38
C ASN A 221 17.42 10.06 -42.32
N ALA A 222 16.61 9.43 -41.46
CA ALA A 222 16.50 7.99 -41.33
C ALA A 222 15.96 7.35 -42.63
N MET A 223 14.91 7.92 -43.21
CA MET A 223 14.34 7.42 -44.47
C MET A 223 15.34 7.50 -45.62
N ASN A 224 16.05 8.62 -45.75
CA ASN A 224 17.08 8.79 -46.78
C ASN A 224 18.25 7.83 -46.58
N ARG A 225 18.76 7.73 -45.35
CA ARG A 225 19.92 6.89 -45.01
C ARG A 225 19.65 5.40 -45.20
N HIS A 226 18.48 4.94 -44.78
CA HIS A 226 18.10 3.53 -44.81
C HIS A 226 17.18 3.18 -45.97
N GLN A 227 16.89 4.10 -46.89
CA GLN A 227 16.02 3.89 -48.05
C GLN A 227 14.63 3.36 -47.67
N LEU A 228 14.02 3.96 -46.64
CA LEU A 228 12.71 3.55 -46.12
C LEU A 228 11.60 4.25 -46.90
N ALA A 229 10.95 3.55 -47.83
CA ALA A 229 9.90 4.13 -48.67
C ALA A 229 8.63 4.46 -47.89
N ASN A 230 8.28 3.64 -46.89
CA ASN A 230 6.98 3.70 -46.19
C ASN A 230 7.08 4.30 -44.76
N GLY A 231 8.20 4.95 -44.44
CA GLY A 231 8.40 5.65 -43.17
C GLY A 231 9.19 4.86 -42.11
N VAL A 232 9.24 5.42 -40.90
CA VAL A 232 9.98 4.87 -39.75
C VAL A 232 8.98 4.30 -38.74
N LEU A 233 9.20 3.06 -38.29
CA LEU A 233 8.30 2.38 -37.36
C LEU A 233 8.33 3.00 -35.96
N ALA A 234 7.14 3.24 -35.38
CA ALA A 234 6.94 3.29 -33.95
C ALA A 234 6.07 2.10 -33.49
N VAL A 235 6.61 1.29 -32.57
CA VAL A 235 5.98 0.07 -32.07
C VAL A 235 5.43 0.29 -30.66
N VAL A 236 4.27 -0.28 -30.36
CA VAL A 236 3.65 -0.18 -29.04
C VAL A 236 3.93 -1.47 -28.26
N LEU A 237 4.60 -1.34 -27.12
CA LEU A 237 4.94 -2.43 -26.22
C LEU A 237 3.92 -2.55 -25.08
N ASP A 238 3.76 -3.76 -24.56
CA ASP A 238 3.02 -4.01 -23.32
C ASP A 238 3.78 -3.44 -22.10
N ASP A 239 3.06 -2.71 -21.26
CA ASP A 239 3.51 -2.24 -19.94
C ASP A 239 2.40 -2.46 -18.91
N THR A 240 1.89 -3.69 -18.82
CA THR A 240 0.83 -4.05 -17.88
C THR A 240 1.18 -3.70 -16.44
N VAL A 241 2.44 -3.91 -16.02
CA VAL A 241 2.92 -3.53 -14.68
C VAL A 241 2.84 -2.01 -14.47
N GLY A 242 3.28 -1.22 -15.45
CA GLY A 242 3.18 0.24 -15.38
C GLY A 242 1.73 0.74 -15.36
N LEU A 243 0.82 0.06 -16.06
CA LEU A 243 -0.61 0.35 -16.00
C LEU A 243 -1.22 0.05 -14.62
N ILE A 244 -0.86 -1.08 -14.01
CA ILE A 244 -1.27 -1.41 -12.64
C ILE A 244 -0.81 -0.32 -11.67
N GLN A 245 0.46 0.08 -11.75
CA GLN A 245 1.02 1.15 -10.93
C GLN A 245 0.29 2.48 -11.15
N GLU A 246 -0.07 2.79 -12.39
CA GLU A 246 -0.79 4.02 -12.72
C GLU A 246 -2.22 4.01 -12.14
N TYR A 247 -3.01 2.96 -12.36
CA TYR A 247 -4.34 2.88 -11.75
C TYR A 247 -4.29 2.81 -10.22
N ASN A 248 -3.29 2.15 -9.65
CA ASN A 248 -3.08 2.16 -8.20
C ASN A 248 -2.80 3.57 -7.69
N HIS A 249 -1.95 4.34 -8.38
CA HIS A 249 -1.71 5.74 -8.06
C HIS A 249 -2.98 6.58 -8.16
N GLN A 250 -3.78 6.43 -9.23
CA GLN A 250 -5.02 7.19 -9.40
C GLN A 250 -6.03 6.92 -8.27
N ARG A 251 -6.29 5.64 -7.92
CA ARG A 251 -7.24 5.32 -6.85
C ARG A 251 -6.76 5.84 -5.48
N LEU A 252 -5.45 5.75 -5.19
CA LEU A 252 -4.90 6.22 -3.92
C LEU A 252 -4.86 7.74 -3.83
N ASN A 253 -4.60 8.42 -4.94
CA ASN A 253 -4.73 9.87 -5.02
C ASN A 253 -6.15 10.34 -4.67
N TRP A 254 -7.18 9.61 -5.08
CA TRP A 254 -8.55 9.91 -4.66
C TRP A 254 -8.80 9.64 -3.17
N VAL A 255 -8.22 8.58 -2.61
CA VAL A 255 -8.26 8.33 -1.16
C VAL A 255 -7.61 9.49 -0.39
N VAL A 256 -6.46 9.98 -0.85
CA VAL A 256 -5.76 11.12 -0.24
C VAL A 256 -6.57 12.40 -0.39
N LYS A 257 -7.11 12.71 -1.58
CA LYS A 257 -7.98 13.88 -1.81
C LYS A 257 -9.20 13.86 -0.89
N ARG A 258 -9.85 12.70 -0.76
CA ARG A 258 -10.96 12.51 0.18
C ARG A 258 -10.52 12.76 1.60
N GLN A 259 -9.38 12.22 2.03
CA GLN A 259 -8.87 12.41 3.38
C GLN A 259 -8.56 13.89 3.68
N VAL A 260 -7.89 14.59 2.76
CA VAL A 260 -7.61 16.03 2.89
C VAL A 260 -8.91 16.84 2.97
N TRP A 261 -9.90 16.50 2.15
CA TRP A 261 -11.22 17.11 2.22
C TRP A 261 -11.89 16.85 3.57
N ARG A 262 -11.89 15.61 4.07
CA ARG A 262 -12.41 15.28 5.41
C ARG A 262 -11.71 16.06 6.53
N GLU A 263 -10.42 16.32 6.36
CA GLU A 263 -9.57 16.95 7.38
C GLU A 263 -9.73 18.47 7.49
N GLU A 264 -10.45 19.11 6.56
CA GLU A 264 -10.68 20.56 6.62
C GLU A 264 -11.27 20.97 7.99
N PRO A 265 -10.64 21.92 8.73
CA PRO A 265 -10.97 22.20 10.12
C PRO A 265 -12.44 22.41 10.41
N MET A 266 -13.10 23.27 9.62
CA MET A 266 -14.50 23.63 9.81
C MET A 266 -15.44 22.47 9.45
N ARG A 267 -15.20 21.81 8.31
CA ARG A 267 -16.00 20.67 7.86
C ARG A 267 -15.98 19.53 8.87
N ALA A 268 -14.81 19.16 9.35
CA ALA A 268 -14.68 18.11 10.36
C ALA A 268 -15.39 18.46 11.68
N TYR A 269 -15.34 19.74 12.10
CA TYR A 269 -16.07 20.21 13.29
C TYR A 269 -17.58 20.12 13.09
N GLN A 270 -18.08 20.56 11.93
CA GLN A 270 -19.50 20.50 11.57
C GLN A 270 -20.00 19.04 11.50
N LEU A 271 -19.22 18.13 10.90
CA LEU A 271 -19.56 16.70 10.85
C LEU A 271 -19.62 16.09 12.25
N GLN A 272 -18.61 16.32 13.08
CA GLN A 272 -18.60 15.80 14.46
C GLN A 272 -19.80 16.32 15.26
N THR A 273 -20.10 17.61 15.13
CA THR A 273 -21.27 18.23 15.77
C THR A 273 -22.58 17.61 15.27
N SER A 274 -22.72 17.42 13.95
CA SER A 274 -23.87 16.76 13.32
C SER A 274 -24.08 15.34 13.86
N GLN A 275 -23.01 14.55 13.97
CA GLN A 275 -23.03 13.18 14.49
C GLN A 275 -23.41 13.14 15.97
N ILE A 276 -22.82 14.01 16.79
CA ILE A 276 -23.14 14.10 18.23
C ILE A 276 -24.62 14.48 18.41
N LEU A 277 -25.13 15.43 17.64
CA LEU A 277 -26.55 15.82 17.69
C LEU A 277 -27.48 14.66 17.30
N GLN A 278 -27.12 13.86 16.27
CA GLN A 278 -27.87 12.63 15.96
C GLN A 278 -27.86 11.63 17.12
N ILE A 279 -26.70 11.41 17.74
CA ILE A 279 -26.58 10.45 18.87
C ILE A 279 -27.44 10.93 20.05
N ILE A 280 -27.36 12.20 20.43
CA ILE A 280 -28.19 12.77 21.51
C ILE A 280 -29.67 12.56 21.19
N ARG A 281 -30.10 12.87 19.97
CA ARG A 281 -31.48 12.67 19.52
C ARG A 281 -31.92 11.20 19.58
N ALA A 282 -31.05 10.28 19.17
CA ALA A 282 -31.32 8.84 19.25
C ALA A 282 -31.48 8.37 20.72
N THR A 283 -30.71 8.93 21.66
CA THR A 283 -30.79 8.59 23.09
C THR A 283 -31.98 9.19 23.82
N HIS A 284 -32.64 10.21 23.28
CA HIS A 284 -33.79 10.85 23.94
C HIS A 284 -34.92 9.87 24.23
N ARG A 285 -35.16 8.91 23.33
CA ARG A 285 -36.20 7.88 23.52
C ARG A 285 -35.89 6.97 24.72
N GLU A 286 -34.64 6.54 24.85
CA GLU A 286 -34.19 5.68 25.97
C GLU A 286 -34.26 6.43 27.30
N TRP A 287 -33.80 7.69 27.33
CA TRP A 287 -33.90 8.54 28.52
C TRP A 287 -35.35 8.87 28.89
N ALA A 288 -36.22 9.07 27.91
CA ALA A 288 -37.65 9.25 28.14
C ALA A 288 -38.29 7.98 28.71
N ALA A 289 -37.97 6.80 28.16
CA ALA A 289 -38.46 5.51 28.64
C ALA A 289 -38.02 5.19 30.09
N GLN A 290 -36.79 5.59 30.46
CA GLN A 290 -36.28 5.45 31.83
C GLN A 290 -36.96 6.41 32.82
N LYS A 291 -37.32 7.61 32.38
CA LYS A 291 -37.98 8.62 33.24
C LYS A 291 -39.47 8.36 33.43
N VAL A 292 -40.16 7.79 32.44
CA VAL A 292 -41.60 7.49 32.52
C VAL A 292 -41.79 6.18 33.31
N PRO A 293 -42.49 6.19 34.46
CA PRO A 293 -42.73 4.98 35.26
C PRO A 293 -43.56 3.91 34.51
N SER A 294 -43.49 2.66 34.96
CA SER A 294 -44.45 1.63 34.54
C SER A 294 -45.85 1.95 35.05
N LEU A 295 -46.81 1.97 34.14
CA LEU A 295 -48.23 2.04 34.49
C LEU A 295 -48.72 0.63 34.78
N GLU A 296 -49.21 0.40 36.00
CA GLU A 296 -49.86 -0.87 36.37
C GLU A 296 -51.32 -0.86 35.89
N PRO A 297 -51.87 -2.00 35.45
CA PRO A 297 -53.31 -2.14 35.25
C PRO A 297 -54.01 -1.99 36.61
N MET A 298 -54.83 -0.95 36.76
CA MET A 298 -55.57 -0.71 37.99
C MET A 298 -56.59 -1.85 38.21
N THR A 299 -56.34 -2.74 39.17
CA THR A 299 -57.32 -3.71 39.66
C THR A 299 -57.99 -3.16 40.92
N GLY A 300 -59.08 -2.42 40.75
CA GLY A 300 -59.92 -1.89 41.85
C GLY A 300 -61.05 -1.01 41.30
N ASP A 301 -62.10 -0.79 42.11
CA ASP A 301 -63.44 -0.18 41.80
C ASP A 301 -63.44 1.25 41.19
N ALA A 302 -62.34 1.71 40.61
CA ALA A 302 -62.28 2.92 39.80
C ALA A 302 -62.93 2.71 38.42
N PRO A 303 -63.46 3.78 37.78
CA PRO A 303 -64.06 3.70 36.45
C PRO A 303 -63.10 3.03 35.45
N PRO A 304 -63.58 2.16 34.54
CA PRO A 304 -62.71 1.45 33.61
C PRO A 304 -61.93 2.44 32.75
N VAL A 305 -60.61 2.37 32.81
CA VAL A 305 -59.73 3.05 31.86
C VAL A 305 -59.80 2.26 30.55
N PHE A 306 -60.38 2.84 29.51
CA PHE A 306 -60.64 2.18 28.22
C PHE A 306 -59.38 2.00 27.34
N THR A 307 -58.20 2.32 27.85
CA THR A 307 -56.94 2.32 27.08
C THR A 307 -55.91 1.43 27.75
N ASP A 308 -55.26 0.57 26.96
CA ASP A 308 -54.18 -0.31 27.45
C ASP A 308 -53.06 0.52 28.12
N PRO A 309 -52.69 0.24 29.39
CA PRO A 309 -51.60 0.91 30.10
C PRO A 309 -50.27 0.90 29.35
N ALA A 310 -50.00 -0.12 28.53
CA ALA A 310 -48.80 -0.18 27.69
C ALA A 310 -48.83 0.90 26.59
N ILE A 311 -49.98 1.07 25.92
CA ILE A 311 -50.18 2.11 24.89
C ILE A 311 -50.09 3.50 25.54
N GLN A 312 -50.65 3.68 26.72
CA GLN A 312 -50.60 4.95 27.44
C GLN A 312 -49.16 5.31 27.88
N ARG A 313 -48.38 4.32 28.36
CA ARG A 313 -46.97 4.54 28.68
C ARG A 313 -46.18 4.94 27.43
N GLN A 314 -46.44 4.28 26.31
CA GLN A 314 -45.76 4.60 25.06
C GLN A 314 -46.02 6.05 24.62
N GLN A 315 -47.26 6.53 24.70
CA GLN A 315 -47.61 7.92 24.39
C GLN A 315 -46.90 8.93 25.32
N LEU A 316 -46.76 8.61 26.61
CA LEU A 316 -46.02 9.46 27.56
C LEU A 316 -44.52 9.52 27.26
N VAL A 317 -43.92 8.38 26.86
CA VAL A 317 -42.52 8.32 26.40
C VAL A 317 -42.32 9.13 25.13
N GLU A 318 -43.24 9.02 24.17
CA GLU A 318 -43.20 9.78 22.92
C GLU A 318 -43.31 11.30 23.18
N ARG A 319 -44.20 11.74 24.09
CA ARG A 319 -44.31 13.15 24.48
C ARG A 319 -43.04 13.66 25.17
N ALA A 320 -42.49 12.90 26.11
CA ALA A 320 -41.25 13.28 26.80
C ALA A 320 -40.03 13.31 25.85
N GLN A 321 -40.02 12.45 24.83
CA GLN A 321 -39.04 12.51 23.75
C GLN A 321 -39.21 13.79 22.91
N GLN A 322 -40.42 14.12 22.49
CA GLN A 322 -40.71 15.34 21.71
C GLN A 322 -40.28 16.61 22.45
N GLU A 323 -40.60 16.73 23.74
CA GLU A 323 -40.16 17.87 24.57
C GLU A 323 -38.62 17.96 24.65
N SER A 324 -37.93 16.81 24.69
CA SER A 324 -36.46 16.77 24.70
C SER A 324 -35.86 17.18 23.35
N ASP A 325 -36.49 16.76 22.25
CA ASP A 325 -36.13 17.15 20.88
C ASP A 325 -36.32 18.66 20.66
N GLU A 326 -37.48 19.21 21.04
CA GLU A 326 -37.79 20.64 20.93
C GLU A 326 -36.78 21.51 21.70
N ARG A 327 -36.42 21.08 22.92
CA ARG A 327 -35.37 21.74 23.72
C ARG A 327 -34.00 21.68 23.07
N LEU A 328 -33.69 20.61 22.35
CA LEU A 328 -32.44 20.50 21.60
C LEU A 328 -32.47 21.45 20.39
N GLU A 329 -33.56 21.48 19.63
CA GLU A 329 -33.77 22.33 18.45
C GLU A 329 -33.79 23.84 18.78
N GLN A 330 -33.99 24.24 20.05
CA GLN A 330 -33.75 25.62 20.49
C GLN A 330 -32.26 26.03 20.42
N ARG A 331 -31.32 25.07 20.40
CA ARG A 331 -29.87 25.30 20.46
C ARG A 331 -29.16 25.16 19.11
N TYR A 332 -29.82 24.60 18.10
CA TYR A 332 -29.26 24.42 16.75
C TYR A 332 -30.36 24.37 15.68
N HIS A 333 -30.01 24.69 14.43
CA HIS A 333 -30.96 24.70 13.33
C HIS A 333 -30.96 23.36 12.56
N GLU A 334 -31.96 22.52 12.83
CA GLU A 334 -32.03 21.16 12.29
C GLU A 334 -32.01 21.09 10.74
N PRO A 335 -32.79 21.89 10.00
CA PRO A 335 -32.75 21.85 8.53
C PRO A 335 -31.37 22.19 7.93
N GLN A 336 -30.61 23.07 8.58
CA GLN A 336 -29.27 23.46 8.11
C GLN A 336 -28.27 22.33 8.36
N ARG A 337 -28.37 21.68 9.52
CA ARG A 337 -27.56 20.51 9.86
C ARG A 337 -27.84 19.35 8.91
N ALA A 338 -29.10 19.06 8.63
CA ALA A 338 -29.50 18.00 7.70
C ALA A 338 -29.02 18.29 6.26
N ALA A 339 -29.13 19.53 5.80
CA ALA A 339 -28.60 19.93 4.49
C ALA A 339 -27.07 19.76 4.40
N PHE A 340 -26.33 20.19 5.43
CA PHE A 340 -24.89 19.96 5.53
C PHE A 340 -24.53 18.46 5.47
N GLN A 341 -25.24 17.62 6.23
CA GLN A 341 -24.99 16.17 6.23
C GLN A 341 -25.25 15.56 4.85
N ALA A 342 -26.34 15.96 4.18
CA ALA A 342 -26.67 15.47 2.85
C ALA A 342 -25.61 15.84 1.80
N GLU A 343 -25.11 17.09 1.82
CA GLU A 343 -24.02 17.56 0.97
C GLU A 343 -22.72 16.80 1.26
N TYR A 344 -22.41 16.61 2.56
CA TYR A 344 -21.23 15.86 2.98
C TYR A 344 -21.27 14.42 2.45
N ASP A 345 -22.39 13.72 2.64
CA ASP A 345 -22.57 12.35 2.21
C ASP A 345 -22.57 12.22 0.68
N GLN A 346 -23.08 13.23 -0.04
CA GLN A 346 -23.02 13.30 -1.49
C GLN A 346 -21.57 13.41 -1.98
N GLN A 347 -20.77 14.29 -1.38
CA GLN A 347 -19.37 14.48 -1.77
C GLN A 347 -18.53 13.24 -1.43
N GLU A 348 -18.80 12.58 -0.30
CA GLU A 348 -18.20 11.29 0.06
C GLU A 348 -18.50 10.19 -0.97
N ARG A 349 -19.76 10.08 -1.40
CA ARG A 349 -20.15 9.15 -2.47
C ARG A 349 -19.46 9.47 -3.79
N GLU A 350 -19.28 10.75 -4.12
CA GLU A 350 -18.57 11.14 -5.32
C GLU A 350 -17.08 10.72 -5.30
N PHE A 351 -16.39 10.94 -4.18
CA PHE A 351 -15.02 10.45 -4.02
C PHE A 351 -14.94 8.93 -4.14
N GLN A 352 -15.84 8.21 -3.46
CA GLN A 352 -15.87 6.75 -3.52
C GLN A 352 -16.13 6.24 -4.93
N ARG A 353 -16.99 6.90 -5.72
CA ARG A 353 -17.25 6.54 -7.11
C ARG A 353 -15.98 6.56 -7.97
N TYR A 354 -15.09 7.54 -7.79
CA TYR A 354 -13.81 7.58 -8.52
C TYR A 354 -12.84 6.51 -8.03
N ILE A 355 -12.76 6.29 -6.71
CA ILE A 355 -11.94 5.22 -6.11
C ILE A 355 -12.36 3.87 -6.68
N ASP A 356 -13.66 3.57 -6.70
CA ASP A 356 -14.21 2.29 -7.15
C ASP A 356 -14.00 2.10 -8.66
N LYS A 357 -14.18 3.16 -9.45
CA LYS A 357 -13.94 3.13 -10.90
C LYS A 357 -12.49 2.74 -11.21
N ASP A 358 -11.53 3.39 -10.57
CA ASP A 358 -10.11 3.13 -10.79
C ASP A 358 -9.68 1.78 -10.17
N ALA A 359 -10.28 1.39 -9.04
CA ALA A 359 -10.07 0.08 -8.42
C ALA A 359 -10.53 -1.07 -9.31
N GLN A 360 -11.67 -0.94 -9.99
CA GLN A 360 -12.17 -1.97 -10.91
C GLN A 360 -11.20 -2.22 -12.08
N ALA A 361 -10.68 -1.14 -12.68
CA ALA A 361 -9.70 -1.24 -13.75
C ALA A 361 -8.35 -1.80 -13.25
N TYR A 362 -7.92 -1.37 -12.06
CA TYR A 362 -6.75 -1.90 -11.36
C TYR A 362 -6.85 -3.42 -11.14
N VAL A 363 -7.97 -3.93 -10.62
CA VAL A 363 -8.18 -5.36 -10.34
C VAL A 363 -8.13 -6.19 -11.62
N ALA A 364 -8.78 -5.72 -12.70
CA ALA A 364 -8.84 -6.45 -13.96
C ALA A 364 -7.45 -6.74 -14.56
N LEU A 365 -6.46 -5.87 -14.30
CA LEU A 365 -5.11 -6.01 -14.85
C LEU A 365 -4.32 -7.17 -14.22
N PHE A 366 -4.57 -7.53 -12.96
CA PHE A 366 -3.88 -8.67 -12.30
C PHE A 366 -4.28 -10.02 -12.89
N ASP A 367 -5.44 -10.11 -13.53
CA ASP A 367 -5.91 -11.35 -14.16
C ASP A 367 -5.34 -11.56 -15.57
N THR A 368 -4.69 -10.54 -16.15
CA THR A 368 -4.13 -10.60 -17.51
C THR A 368 -2.98 -11.61 -17.60
N PRO A 369 -2.81 -12.30 -18.76
CA PRO A 369 -1.67 -13.17 -18.98
C PRO A 369 -0.33 -12.45 -18.86
N MET A 370 -0.25 -11.19 -19.31
CA MET A 370 0.99 -10.40 -19.29
C MET A 370 1.47 -10.12 -17.87
N PHE A 371 0.58 -9.75 -16.96
CA PHE A 371 0.94 -9.60 -15.56
C PHE A 371 1.44 -10.93 -14.97
N LYS A 372 0.70 -12.03 -15.19
CA LYS A 372 1.07 -13.35 -14.64
C LYS A 372 2.44 -13.83 -15.14
N VAL A 373 2.74 -13.63 -16.42
CA VAL A 373 4.05 -13.99 -16.99
C VAL A 373 5.15 -13.10 -16.43
N ALA A 374 4.96 -11.78 -16.38
CA ALA A 374 5.97 -10.88 -15.84
C ALA A 374 6.24 -11.15 -14.35
N GLU A 375 5.19 -11.28 -13.54
CA GLU A 375 5.31 -11.56 -12.10
C GLU A 375 6.00 -12.89 -11.82
N GLN A 376 5.77 -13.92 -12.64
CA GLN A 376 6.34 -15.24 -12.43
C GLN A 376 7.77 -15.39 -12.99
N TYR A 377 8.06 -14.83 -14.17
CA TYR A 377 9.26 -15.15 -14.95
C TYR A 377 10.26 -14.00 -15.09
N ASP A 378 9.91 -12.74 -14.78
CA ASP A 378 10.87 -11.61 -14.88
C ASP A 378 11.78 -11.47 -13.65
N TYR A 379 11.56 -12.29 -12.61
CA TYR A 379 12.26 -12.20 -11.33
C TYR A 379 12.76 -13.56 -10.84
N ASP A 380 13.94 -13.57 -10.23
CA ASP A 380 14.56 -14.76 -9.63
C ASP A 380 14.72 -14.59 -8.11
N GLY A 381 14.02 -15.43 -7.34
CA GLY A 381 14.07 -15.41 -5.87
C GLY A 381 15.41 -15.83 -5.27
N ASN A 382 16.28 -16.51 -6.05
CA ASN A 382 17.64 -16.86 -5.62
C ASN A 382 18.65 -15.71 -5.88
N HIS A 383 18.25 -14.69 -6.64
CA HIS A 383 19.05 -13.51 -6.91
C HIS A 383 18.58 -12.34 -6.03
N ARG A 384 19.37 -11.99 -5.01
CA ARG A 384 18.98 -11.00 -4.00
C ARG A 384 18.50 -9.67 -4.60
N GLU A 385 19.23 -9.08 -5.53
CA GLU A 385 18.84 -7.80 -6.11
C GLU A 385 17.55 -7.90 -6.94
N SER A 386 17.27 -9.08 -7.52
CA SER A 386 16.02 -9.32 -8.25
C SER A 386 14.85 -9.41 -7.28
N GLY A 387 15.03 -10.06 -6.13
CA GLY A 387 14.06 -10.05 -5.03
C GLY A 387 13.78 -8.66 -4.46
N VAL A 388 14.83 -7.81 -4.31
CA VAL A 388 14.69 -6.41 -3.89
C VAL A 388 13.92 -5.58 -4.92
N ALA A 389 14.25 -5.75 -6.20
CA ALA A 389 13.57 -5.08 -7.31
C ALA A 389 12.08 -5.48 -7.37
N TYR A 390 11.80 -6.77 -7.27
CA TYR A 390 10.45 -7.31 -7.17
C TYR A 390 9.65 -6.69 -6.02
N ALA A 391 10.23 -6.64 -4.81
CA ALA A 391 9.55 -6.08 -3.64
C ALA A 391 9.18 -4.60 -3.84
N LYS A 392 10.06 -3.81 -4.48
CA LYS A 392 9.80 -2.40 -4.80
C LYS A 392 8.73 -2.23 -5.86
N THR A 393 8.82 -2.98 -6.97
CA THR A 393 7.84 -2.91 -8.06
C THR A 393 6.46 -3.36 -7.58
N MET A 394 6.39 -4.40 -6.76
CA MET A 394 5.14 -4.86 -6.16
C MET A 394 4.60 -3.91 -5.10
N ALA A 395 5.42 -3.19 -4.33
CA ALA A 395 4.91 -2.18 -3.39
C ALA A 395 4.08 -1.11 -4.09
N LEU A 396 4.55 -0.63 -5.24
CA LEU A 396 3.80 0.32 -6.08
C LEU A 396 2.53 -0.29 -6.68
N CYS A 397 2.50 -1.62 -6.91
CA CYS A 397 1.31 -2.30 -7.38
C CYS A 397 0.31 -2.57 -6.25
N LEU A 398 0.77 -2.97 -5.07
CA LEU A 398 -0.07 -3.48 -3.97
C LEU A 398 -0.46 -2.39 -2.96
N GLY A 399 0.18 -1.22 -2.99
CA GLY A 399 -0.01 -0.15 -2.03
C GLY A 399 -1.48 0.19 -1.77
N GLY A 400 -1.80 0.49 -0.52
CA GLY A 400 -3.14 0.93 -0.08
C GLY A 400 -4.20 -0.17 0.08
N GLY A 401 -3.94 -1.41 -0.33
CA GLY A 401 -4.79 -2.55 0.02
C GLY A 401 -6.21 -2.46 -0.56
N VAL A 402 -7.21 -2.76 0.27
CA VAL A 402 -8.63 -2.71 -0.09
C VAL A 402 -9.17 -1.28 0.03
N THR A 403 -9.78 -0.74 -1.03
CA THR A 403 -10.22 0.67 -1.10
C THR A 403 -11.71 0.91 -1.25
N GLU A 404 -12.50 -0.14 -1.52
CA GLU A 404 -13.96 -0.03 -1.61
C GLU A 404 -14.57 0.47 -0.29
N ALA A 405 -15.78 1.05 -0.31
CA ALA A 405 -16.48 1.40 0.92
C ALA A 405 -16.74 0.16 1.79
N VAL A 406 -16.74 0.31 3.10
CA VAL A 406 -17.08 -0.79 4.03
C VAL A 406 -18.58 -1.04 3.92
N ALA A 407 -18.99 -2.27 3.59
CA ALA A 407 -20.39 -2.65 3.61
C ALA A 407 -20.89 -2.71 5.07
N PRO A 408 -22.02 -2.06 5.42
CA PRO A 408 -22.61 -2.17 6.74
C PRO A 408 -23.37 -3.51 6.86
N SER A 409 -22.66 -4.64 6.86
CA SER A 409 -23.24 -5.96 7.13
C SER A 409 -22.62 -6.56 8.40
N LEU A 410 -23.47 -7.03 9.31
CA LEU A 410 -23.07 -7.78 10.51
C LEU A 410 -22.68 -9.23 10.19
N GLU A 411 -23.08 -9.73 9.02
CA GLU A 411 -22.76 -11.08 8.55
C GLU A 411 -21.55 -11.07 7.61
N PRO A 412 -20.78 -12.19 7.57
CA PRO A 412 -19.75 -12.39 6.56
C PRO A 412 -20.38 -12.33 5.17
N HIS A 413 -20.16 -11.25 4.44
CA HIS A 413 -20.58 -11.14 3.06
C HIS A 413 -19.45 -11.64 2.16
N MET A 414 -19.80 -12.28 1.05
CA MET A 414 -18.82 -12.57 0.02
C MET A 414 -18.55 -11.29 -0.78
N PRO A 415 -17.27 -10.89 -0.94
CA PRO A 415 -16.94 -9.71 -1.72
C PRO A 415 -17.42 -9.84 -3.17
N THR A 416 -17.95 -8.75 -3.72
CA THR A 416 -18.45 -8.70 -5.10
C THR A 416 -17.33 -8.95 -6.12
N SER A 417 -17.66 -9.56 -7.26
CA SER A 417 -16.70 -9.76 -8.34
C SER A 417 -16.15 -8.44 -8.88
N GLY A 418 -14.83 -8.41 -9.16
CA GLY A 418 -14.15 -7.24 -9.73
C GLY A 418 -13.73 -6.18 -8.71
N THR A 419 -13.89 -6.42 -7.41
CA THR A 419 -13.42 -5.52 -6.34
C THR A 419 -12.03 -5.89 -5.85
N SER A 420 -11.32 -4.91 -5.29
CA SER A 420 -10.02 -5.13 -4.65
C SER A 420 -10.17 -5.98 -3.38
N GLU A 421 -11.33 -5.91 -2.71
CA GLU A 421 -11.67 -6.78 -1.59
C GLU A 421 -11.64 -8.27 -1.96
N LEU A 422 -12.23 -8.68 -3.09
CA LEU A 422 -12.17 -10.07 -3.56
C LEU A 422 -10.74 -10.47 -3.97
N LEU A 423 -10.00 -9.56 -4.61
CA LEU A 423 -8.62 -9.80 -5.01
C LEU A 423 -7.72 -10.06 -3.80
N TRP A 424 -7.82 -9.23 -2.77
CA TRP A 424 -7.07 -9.39 -1.52
C TRP A 424 -7.51 -10.62 -0.73
N LEU A 425 -8.80 -10.98 -0.74
CA LEU A 425 -9.25 -12.24 -0.14
C LEU A 425 -8.56 -13.45 -0.79
N LYS A 426 -8.51 -13.50 -2.12
CA LYS A 426 -7.79 -14.55 -2.86
C LYS A 426 -6.30 -14.57 -2.52
N TRP A 427 -5.66 -13.40 -2.47
CA TRP A 427 -4.24 -13.31 -2.14
C TRP A 427 -3.92 -13.71 -0.70
N LEU A 428 -4.76 -13.34 0.27
CA LEU A 428 -4.55 -13.73 1.66
C LEU A 428 -4.67 -15.24 1.85
N GLN A 429 -5.54 -15.90 1.07
CA GLN A 429 -5.75 -17.35 1.08
C GLN A 429 -4.68 -18.14 0.34
N ASP A 430 -4.02 -17.56 -0.67
CA ASP A 430 -2.94 -18.20 -1.43
C ASP A 430 -1.57 -17.86 -0.84
N PRO A 431 -0.85 -18.83 -0.22
CA PRO A 431 0.48 -18.60 0.35
C PRO A 431 1.54 -18.17 -0.69
N HIS A 432 1.28 -18.44 -1.97
CA HIS A 432 2.15 -18.05 -3.07
C HIS A 432 1.72 -16.74 -3.73
N SER A 433 0.81 -15.98 -3.14
CA SER A 433 0.34 -14.73 -3.71
C SER A 433 1.42 -13.62 -3.74
N PRO A 434 1.27 -12.61 -4.62
CA PRO A 434 2.23 -11.52 -4.74
C PRO A 434 2.57 -10.79 -3.43
N PRO A 435 1.62 -10.50 -2.50
CA PRO A 435 1.94 -9.85 -1.22
C PRO A 435 2.94 -10.62 -0.35
N TYR A 436 2.77 -11.93 -0.17
CA TYR A 436 3.69 -12.75 0.62
C TYR A 436 5.07 -12.84 -0.05
N ARG A 437 5.09 -13.03 -1.38
CA ARG A 437 6.32 -13.00 -2.17
C ARG A 437 7.05 -11.66 -2.05
N ALA A 438 6.33 -10.54 -2.03
CA ALA A 438 6.94 -9.22 -2.00
C ALA A 438 7.58 -8.93 -0.63
N LEU A 439 6.88 -9.27 0.45
CA LEU A 439 7.36 -9.11 1.82
C LEU A 439 8.55 -10.00 2.18
N LEU A 440 8.74 -11.11 1.45
CA LEU A 440 9.86 -12.04 1.63
C LEU A 440 10.82 -12.04 0.43
N MET A 441 10.77 -11.02 -0.43
CA MET A 441 11.67 -10.84 -1.60
C MET A 441 11.74 -12.05 -2.55
N ARG A 442 10.68 -12.84 -2.66
CA ARG A 442 10.59 -14.12 -3.39
C ARG A 442 11.57 -15.20 -2.91
N ASP A 443 12.18 -15.04 -1.74
CA ASP A 443 13.11 -16.02 -1.20
C ASP A 443 12.38 -17.35 -0.96
N GLN A 444 12.83 -18.40 -1.64
CA GLN A 444 12.15 -19.70 -1.63
C GLN A 444 12.19 -20.35 -0.25
N ALA A 445 13.28 -20.16 0.50
CA ALA A 445 13.44 -20.73 1.83
C ALA A 445 12.51 -20.03 2.81
N LEU A 446 12.47 -18.69 2.82
CA LEU A 446 11.57 -17.92 3.66
C LEU A 446 10.10 -18.20 3.36
N LEU A 447 9.72 -18.27 2.08
CA LEU A 447 8.35 -18.61 1.68
C LEU A 447 7.97 -20.02 2.14
N ALA A 448 8.86 -21.00 1.95
CA ALA A 448 8.63 -22.36 2.45
C ALA A 448 8.54 -22.42 3.98
N GLY A 449 9.33 -21.60 4.69
CA GLY A 449 9.28 -21.45 6.14
C GLY A 449 7.96 -20.85 6.64
N LEU A 450 7.30 -19.99 5.85
CA LEU A 450 6.00 -19.41 6.20
C LEU A 450 4.83 -20.38 6.00
N LEU A 451 4.90 -21.28 5.00
CA LEU A 451 3.82 -22.21 4.62
C LEU A 451 3.13 -22.93 5.79
N PRO A 452 3.83 -23.49 6.79
CA PRO A 452 3.17 -24.21 7.88
C PRO A 452 2.22 -23.33 8.71
N SER A 453 2.45 -22.00 8.71
CA SER A 453 1.63 -21.04 9.45
C SER A 453 0.18 -20.99 8.94
N PHE A 454 -0.05 -21.37 7.68
CA PHE A 454 -1.39 -21.40 7.06
C PHE A 454 -2.24 -22.60 7.50
N SER A 455 -1.67 -23.56 8.21
CA SER A 455 -2.39 -24.75 8.66
C SER A 455 -3.50 -24.40 9.66
N ALA A 456 -4.67 -25.03 9.51
CA ALA A 456 -5.88 -24.74 10.29
C ALA A 456 -5.94 -25.46 11.66
N GLY A 457 -4.83 -26.06 12.11
CA GLY A 457 -4.80 -26.79 13.38
C GLY A 457 -4.98 -25.86 14.59
N GLU A 458 -5.78 -26.29 15.57
CA GLU A 458 -6.08 -25.51 16.79
C GLU A 458 -4.85 -25.24 17.67
N ALA A 459 -3.76 -26.01 17.51
CA ALA A 459 -2.53 -25.86 18.26
C ALA A 459 -1.38 -25.34 17.38
N ILE A 460 -0.76 -24.24 17.80
CA ILE A 460 0.44 -23.66 17.18
C ILE A 460 1.57 -24.70 17.19
N ASN A 461 2.07 -25.09 16.01
CA ASN A 461 3.25 -25.92 15.89
C ASN A 461 4.52 -25.05 15.99
N TRP A 462 5.02 -24.87 17.21
CA TRP A 462 6.22 -24.07 17.51
C TRP A 462 7.49 -24.54 16.78
N ASN A 463 7.54 -25.80 16.34
CA ASN A 463 8.67 -26.29 15.56
C ASN A 463 8.74 -25.63 14.17
N ASP A 464 7.60 -25.19 13.63
CA ASP A 464 7.57 -24.56 12.32
C ASP A 464 7.89 -23.05 12.39
N SER A 465 7.49 -22.37 13.47
CA SER A 465 7.93 -20.99 13.74
C SER A 465 9.44 -20.91 13.95
N ASP A 466 10.02 -21.91 14.62
CA ASP A 466 11.46 -22.01 14.88
C ASP A 466 12.26 -22.22 13.59
N LYS A 467 11.74 -23.01 12.64
CA LYS A 467 12.36 -23.15 11.30
C LYS A 467 12.41 -21.82 10.57
N LEU A 468 11.29 -21.07 10.55
CA LEU A 468 11.23 -19.75 9.93
C LEU A 468 12.21 -18.79 10.61
N TYR A 469 12.23 -18.76 11.94
CA TYR A 469 13.19 -17.97 12.72
C TYR A 469 14.63 -18.32 12.37
N GLY A 470 14.99 -19.61 12.36
CA GLY A 470 16.32 -20.07 12.02
C GLY A 470 16.75 -19.70 10.59
N MET A 471 15.83 -19.70 9.63
CA MET A 471 16.10 -19.22 8.26
C MET A 471 16.34 -17.70 8.23
N LEU A 472 15.50 -16.92 8.91
CA LEU A 472 15.67 -15.47 9.04
C LEU A 472 17.02 -15.11 9.68
N SER A 473 17.35 -15.76 10.80
CA SER A 473 18.63 -15.55 11.50
C SER A 473 19.83 -15.90 10.62
N LYS A 474 19.76 -16.98 9.82
CA LYS A 474 20.83 -17.32 8.86
C LYS A 474 21.01 -16.26 7.78
N ILE A 475 19.91 -15.74 7.23
CA ILE A 475 19.96 -14.67 6.23
C ILE A 475 20.60 -13.42 6.84
N ILE A 476 20.15 -13.02 8.04
CA ILE A 476 20.69 -11.86 8.77
C ILE A 476 22.18 -12.05 9.10
N ALA A 477 22.59 -13.24 9.52
CA ALA A 477 23.96 -13.55 9.94
C ALA A 477 24.95 -13.81 8.78
N SER A 478 24.48 -13.99 7.55
CA SER A 478 25.34 -14.30 6.37
C SER A 478 26.25 -13.15 5.89
N ASP A 479 26.48 -12.11 6.73
CA ASP A 479 27.33 -10.93 6.53
C ASP A 479 27.07 -10.06 5.29
N ASP A 480 26.23 -10.48 4.35
CA ASP A 480 25.81 -9.68 3.19
C ASP A 480 24.43 -9.01 3.39
N ALA A 481 23.76 -9.30 4.52
CA ALA A 481 22.42 -8.79 4.82
C ALA A 481 22.36 -7.62 5.81
N GLY A 482 23.40 -7.44 6.63
CA GLY A 482 23.31 -6.64 7.86
C GLY A 482 23.58 -5.14 7.74
N LEU A 483 24.12 -4.60 6.63
CA LEU A 483 24.66 -3.23 6.67
C LEU A 483 24.16 -2.20 5.66
N ARG A 484 23.37 -2.52 4.62
CA ARG A 484 22.72 -1.49 3.77
C ARG A 484 21.40 -1.95 3.13
N LEU A 485 20.43 -2.42 3.91
CA LEU A 485 19.03 -2.44 3.44
C LEU A 485 18.62 -0.97 3.21
N ARG A 486 18.68 -0.53 1.95
CA ARG A 486 18.43 0.86 1.54
C ARG A 486 17.04 1.30 2.05
N ASP A 487 16.92 2.54 2.52
CA ASP A 487 15.65 3.08 3.05
C ASP A 487 14.46 2.89 2.09
N THR A 488 14.74 2.95 0.78
CA THR A 488 13.74 2.70 -0.27
C THR A 488 13.12 1.31 -0.24
N LEU A 489 13.87 0.27 0.15
CA LEU A 489 13.31 -1.08 0.32
C LEU A 489 12.46 -1.15 1.60
N LYS A 490 12.94 -0.58 2.72
CA LYS A 490 12.15 -0.55 3.96
C LYS A 490 10.82 0.16 3.76
N GLN A 491 10.81 1.25 2.99
CA GLN A 491 9.59 1.94 2.61
C GLN A 491 8.66 1.06 1.77
N ALA A 492 9.17 0.39 0.72
CA ALA A 492 8.39 -0.52 -0.11
C ALA A 492 7.75 -1.67 0.71
N ILE A 493 8.52 -2.26 1.63
CA ILE A 493 8.02 -3.27 2.55
C ILE A 493 6.95 -2.69 3.48
N ALA A 494 7.14 -1.47 3.99
CA ALA A 494 6.17 -0.82 4.85
C ALA A 494 4.83 -0.58 4.13
N GLU A 495 4.87 -0.10 2.89
CA GLU A 495 3.68 0.11 2.05
C GLU A 495 2.93 -1.22 1.80
N THR A 496 3.67 -2.27 1.44
CA THR A 496 3.11 -3.61 1.21
C THR A 496 2.54 -4.24 2.48
N GLN A 497 3.27 -4.14 3.60
CA GLN A 497 2.86 -4.68 4.89
C GLN A 497 1.61 -3.96 5.41
N SER A 498 1.53 -2.64 5.20
CA SER A 498 0.34 -1.86 5.54
C SER A 498 -0.87 -2.29 4.73
N ALA A 499 -0.70 -2.51 3.42
CA ALA A 499 -1.78 -2.98 2.56
C ALA A 499 -2.28 -4.36 2.99
N LEU A 500 -1.37 -5.30 3.27
CA LEU A 500 -1.68 -6.64 3.78
C LEU A 500 -2.40 -6.58 5.12
N ASN A 501 -1.90 -5.80 6.08
CA ASN A 501 -2.48 -5.69 7.41
C ASN A 501 -3.88 -5.07 7.38
N ALA A 502 -4.08 -4.03 6.57
CA ALA A 502 -5.39 -3.40 6.38
C ALA A 502 -6.39 -4.37 5.72
N ALA A 503 -5.96 -5.10 4.69
CA ALA A 503 -6.79 -6.11 4.04
C ALA A 503 -7.16 -7.25 4.99
N HIS A 504 -6.20 -7.77 5.75
CA HIS A 504 -6.42 -8.80 6.76
C HIS A 504 -7.43 -8.37 7.83
N GLN A 505 -7.29 -7.16 8.37
CA GLN A 505 -8.22 -6.63 9.37
C GLN A 505 -9.63 -6.49 8.82
N ARG A 506 -9.76 -5.96 7.59
CA ARG A 506 -11.05 -5.79 6.93
C ARG A 506 -11.74 -7.12 6.63
N LEU A 507 -10.98 -8.12 6.21
CA LEU A 507 -11.47 -9.42 5.78
C LEU A 507 -11.47 -10.47 6.89
N ALA A 508 -11.14 -10.11 8.13
CA ALA A 508 -10.91 -11.05 9.23
C ALA A 508 -12.05 -12.06 9.44
N ALA A 509 -13.30 -11.63 9.26
CA ALA A 509 -14.49 -12.47 9.38
C ALA A 509 -14.60 -13.57 8.29
N ASN A 510 -13.92 -13.39 7.15
CA ASN A 510 -13.93 -14.31 6.01
C ASN A 510 -12.67 -15.19 5.94
N LEU A 511 -11.70 -15.03 6.87
CA LEU A 511 -10.41 -15.70 6.82
C LEU A 511 -10.33 -16.84 7.84
N ALA A 512 -9.66 -17.93 7.44
CA ALA A 512 -9.38 -19.05 8.35
C ALA A 512 -8.35 -18.66 9.44
N PRO A 513 -8.39 -19.27 10.64
CA PRO A 513 -7.46 -18.98 11.73
C PRO A 513 -5.97 -19.13 11.34
N GLY A 514 -5.63 -20.09 10.46
CA GLY A 514 -4.27 -20.27 9.96
C GLY A 514 -3.74 -19.04 9.21
N ILE A 515 -4.59 -18.32 8.48
CA ILE A 515 -4.17 -17.09 7.77
C ILE A 515 -3.81 -16.00 8.78
N GLN A 516 -4.54 -15.91 9.90
CA GLN A 516 -4.23 -14.96 10.97
C GLN A 516 -2.84 -15.23 11.57
N ASN A 517 -2.51 -16.50 11.80
CA ASN A 517 -1.18 -16.91 12.28
C ASN A 517 -0.09 -16.59 11.26
N ALA A 518 -0.32 -16.85 9.98
CA ALA A 518 0.61 -16.50 8.90
C ALA A 518 0.90 -15.00 8.85
N VAL A 519 -0.14 -14.15 8.94
CA VAL A 519 0.02 -12.69 8.96
C VAL A 519 0.77 -12.22 10.22
N ARG A 520 0.53 -12.83 11.39
CA ARG A 520 1.29 -12.52 12.63
C ARG A 520 2.76 -12.89 12.50
N HIS A 521 3.07 -14.13 12.10
CA HIS A 521 4.44 -14.56 11.86
C HIS A 521 5.14 -13.68 10.83
N LEU A 522 4.44 -13.28 9.78
CA LEU A 522 4.98 -12.39 8.76
C LEU A 522 5.28 -10.99 9.30
N ASN A 523 4.41 -10.41 10.13
CA ASN A 523 4.69 -9.13 10.80
C ASN A 523 5.94 -9.23 11.69
N SER A 524 6.09 -10.30 12.47
CA SER A 524 7.30 -10.54 13.26
C SER A 524 8.54 -10.73 12.37
N ALA A 525 8.40 -11.48 11.28
CA ALA A 525 9.48 -11.78 10.34
C ALA A 525 9.98 -10.52 9.62
N THR A 526 9.09 -9.63 9.18
CA THR A 526 9.49 -8.39 8.51
C THR A 526 10.16 -7.41 9.47
N GLN A 527 9.73 -7.32 10.73
CA GLN A 527 10.43 -6.49 11.72
C GLN A 527 11.84 -7.02 12.02
N LEU A 528 11.99 -8.34 12.15
CA LEU A 528 13.29 -8.97 12.35
C LEU A 528 14.20 -8.79 11.12
N LEU A 529 13.68 -9.10 9.92
CA LEU A 529 14.46 -9.08 8.68
C LEU A 529 14.92 -7.67 8.28
N TYR A 530 14.06 -6.67 8.43
CA TYR A 530 14.33 -5.32 7.90
C TYR A 530 14.78 -4.32 8.95
N ASN A 531 14.41 -4.50 10.23
CA ASN A 531 14.76 -3.59 11.31
C ASN A 531 15.65 -4.25 12.37
N GLY A 532 15.89 -5.56 12.32
CA GLY A 532 16.62 -6.29 13.36
C GLY A 532 15.87 -6.34 14.70
N VAL A 533 14.56 -6.06 14.70
CA VAL A 533 13.74 -5.99 15.90
C VAL A 533 13.11 -7.34 16.17
N HIS A 534 13.45 -7.92 17.32
CA HIS A 534 12.83 -9.14 17.83
C HIS A 534 11.51 -8.79 18.51
N LEU A 535 10.44 -9.51 18.13
CA LEU A 535 9.11 -9.33 18.71
C LEU A 535 8.64 -10.62 19.39
N ILE A 536 8.12 -10.46 20.60
CA ILE A 536 7.49 -11.51 21.39
C ILE A 536 6.04 -11.08 21.68
N GLU A 537 5.08 -11.93 21.30
CA GLU A 537 3.68 -11.76 21.64
C GLU A 537 3.43 -12.41 23.01
N LEU A 538 2.98 -11.62 23.98
CA LEU A 538 2.62 -12.05 25.32
C LEU A 538 1.12 -11.92 25.55
N GLU A 539 0.54 -12.89 26.25
CA GLU A 539 -0.83 -12.86 26.74
C GLU A 539 -0.80 -12.67 28.26
N VAL A 540 -1.51 -11.65 28.73
CA VAL A 540 -1.52 -11.22 30.13
C VAL A 540 -2.96 -11.14 30.63
N LYS A 541 -3.27 -11.79 31.75
CA LYS A 541 -4.63 -11.76 32.32
C LYS A 541 -4.86 -10.51 33.16
N MET A 542 -5.89 -9.73 32.89
CA MET A 542 -6.26 -8.57 33.72
C MET A 542 -7.76 -8.32 33.76
N LYS A 543 -8.22 -7.47 34.67
CA LYS A 543 -9.64 -7.12 34.76
C LYS A 543 -10.04 -6.23 33.58
N LEU A 544 -11.24 -6.46 33.05
CA LEU A 544 -11.81 -5.67 31.97
C LEU A 544 -11.82 -4.16 32.30
N GLY A 545 -12.20 -3.80 33.53
CA GLY A 545 -12.19 -2.40 33.98
C GLY A 545 -10.79 -1.77 34.02
N GLU A 546 -9.75 -2.55 34.36
CA GLU A 546 -8.36 -2.08 34.40
C GLU A 546 -7.84 -1.85 32.97
N TYR A 547 -8.13 -2.77 32.05
CA TYR A 547 -7.77 -2.65 30.63
C TYR A 547 -8.39 -1.39 29.99
N TYR A 548 -9.70 -1.16 30.19
CA TYR A 548 -10.38 0.02 29.65
C TYR A 548 -9.86 1.33 30.26
N ALA A 549 -9.51 1.32 31.55
CA ALA A 549 -8.89 2.48 32.19
C ALA A 549 -7.54 2.83 31.56
N LEU A 550 -6.72 1.83 31.22
CA LEU A 550 -5.45 2.00 30.51
C LEU A 550 -5.67 2.53 29.09
N GLN A 551 -6.63 1.97 28.36
CA GLN A 551 -6.98 2.44 27.01
C GLN A 551 -7.41 3.91 27.03
N SER A 552 -8.27 4.29 27.96
CA SER A 552 -8.75 5.67 28.14
C SER A 552 -7.64 6.63 28.60
N ALA A 553 -6.74 6.17 29.46
CA ALA A 553 -5.56 6.94 29.84
C ALA A 553 -4.63 7.19 28.65
N HIS A 554 -4.40 6.17 27.81
CA HIS A 554 -3.62 6.31 26.58
C HIS A 554 -4.27 7.28 25.59
N LEU A 555 -5.59 7.20 25.40
CA LEU A 555 -6.35 8.14 24.55
C LEU A 555 -6.19 9.59 25.04
N ARG A 556 -6.30 9.82 26.35
CA ARG A 556 -6.06 11.15 26.95
C ARG A 556 -4.61 11.61 26.75
N GLU A 557 -3.63 10.74 26.91
CA GLU A 557 -2.22 11.06 26.68
C GLU A 557 -1.96 11.49 25.22
N LEU A 558 -2.55 10.78 24.25
CA LEU A 558 -2.49 11.16 22.84
C LEU A 558 -3.13 12.53 22.57
N GLN A 559 -4.29 12.81 23.18
CA GLN A 559 -4.95 14.11 23.11
C GLN A 559 -4.07 15.21 23.72
N HIS A 560 -3.50 14.99 24.90
CA HIS A 560 -2.62 15.96 25.56
C HIS A 560 -1.35 16.22 24.76
N LYS A 561 -0.70 15.18 24.21
CA LYS A 561 0.47 15.34 23.33
C LYS A 561 0.11 16.14 22.08
N ALA A 562 -1.03 15.88 21.46
CA ALA A 562 -1.50 16.66 20.32
C ALA A 562 -1.77 18.11 20.69
N ASN A 563 -2.48 18.36 21.79
CA ASN A 563 -2.75 19.72 22.28
C ASN A 563 -1.45 20.48 22.62
N ALA A 564 -0.46 19.80 23.22
CA ALA A 564 0.84 20.38 23.52
C ALA A 564 1.63 20.70 22.23
N THR A 565 1.58 19.83 21.21
CA THR A 565 2.19 20.14 19.91
C THR A 565 1.49 21.29 19.19
N ILE A 566 0.17 21.43 19.34
CA ILE A 566 -0.61 22.55 18.80
C ILE A 566 -0.24 23.85 19.52
N ALA A 567 -0.14 23.83 20.85
CA ALA A 567 0.33 24.98 21.63
C ALA A 567 1.75 25.38 21.22
N ALA A 568 2.67 24.42 21.10
CA ALA A 568 4.03 24.67 20.65
C ALA A 568 4.11 25.18 19.20
N ALA A 569 3.22 24.73 18.31
CA ALA A 569 3.12 25.25 16.93
C ALA A 569 2.54 26.67 16.90
N ARG A 570 1.54 26.97 17.73
CA ARG A 570 0.95 28.29 17.90
C ARG A 570 1.95 29.30 18.50
N ASP A 571 2.75 28.85 19.45
CA ASP A 571 3.82 29.65 20.08
C ASP A 571 5.02 29.87 19.14
N ARG A 572 5.20 29.01 18.13
CA ARG A 572 6.17 29.25 17.02
C ARG A 572 5.60 30.23 15.99
N MET A 573 4.31 30.11 15.65
CA MET A 573 3.59 31.07 14.79
C MET A 573 3.57 32.49 15.37
N HIS A 574 3.52 32.65 16.69
CA HIS A 574 3.58 33.98 17.32
C HIS A 574 4.98 34.61 17.35
N ARG A 575 6.04 33.86 17.00
CA ARG A 575 7.43 34.33 17.15
C ARG A 575 8.16 34.66 15.85
N ASN A 576 7.71 34.20 14.68
CA ASN A 576 8.28 34.55 13.38
C ASN A 576 7.16 34.76 12.35
N ILE A 577 7.00 35.99 11.85
CA ILE A 577 6.03 36.33 10.79
C ILE A 577 6.59 36.10 9.36
N ASP A 578 7.89 35.81 9.19
CA ASP A 578 8.50 35.81 7.86
C ASP A 578 9.10 34.48 7.34
N ASP A 579 8.96 33.34 8.01
CA ASP A 579 9.39 32.05 7.46
C ASP A 579 8.35 30.93 7.71
N ILE A 580 7.49 30.71 6.72
CA ILE A 580 6.44 29.68 6.74
C ILE A 580 7.02 28.39 6.13
N GLU A 581 7.49 27.48 6.98
CA GLU A 581 7.91 26.14 6.57
C GLU A 581 7.07 24.99 7.16
N PHE A 582 6.89 23.98 6.32
CA PHE A 582 5.86 22.92 6.29
C PHE A 582 6.10 21.78 7.30
N GLY A 583 6.23 22.08 8.60
CA GLY A 583 6.59 21.09 9.63
C GLY A 583 5.51 20.66 10.62
N SER A 584 4.51 21.51 10.90
CA SER A 584 3.62 21.37 12.07
C SER A 584 2.30 20.61 11.84
N MET A 585 1.97 20.28 10.60
CA MET A 585 0.67 19.66 10.21
C MET A 585 0.60 18.14 10.46
N LYS A 586 1.71 17.46 10.80
CA LYS A 586 1.75 16.00 11.01
C LYS A 586 1.10 15.53 12.34
N ALA A 587 1.06 16.38 13.37
CA ALA A 587 0.47 16.03 14.66
C ALA A 587 -1.07 16.06 14.63
N MET A 588 -1.65 16.94 13.82
CA MET A 588 -3.10 17.07 13.60
C MET A 588 -3.70 15.83 12.93
N ARG A 589 -2.91 15.10 12.14
CA ARG A 589 -3.30 13.90 11.37
C ARG A 589 -3.58 12.65 12.22
N LYS A 590 -3.10 12.59 13.47
CA LYS A 590 -3.21 11.36 14.30
C LYS A 590 -4.38 11.34 15.29
N VAL A 591 -4.98 12.48 15.60
CA VAL A 591 -5.91 12.59 16.74
C VAL A 591 -7.37 12.76 16.32
N ARG A 592 -7.65 13.02 15.03
CA ARG A 592 -9.02 13.28 14.54
C ARG A 592 -9.90 12.05 14.21
N PRO A 593 -9.39 10.85 13.88
CA PRO A 593 -10.28 9.70 13.63
C PRO A 593 -10.83 9.02 14.89
N ILE A 594 -10.25 9.26 16.07
CA ILE A 594 -10.51 8.40 17.24
C ILE A 594 -11.72 8.88 18.08
N ILE A 595 -12.26 10.06 17.78
CA ILE A 595 -13.55 10.53 18.35
C ILE A 595 -14.75 9.83 17.67
N GLN A 596 -14.56 9.18 16.51
CA GLN A 596 -15.64 8.44 15.84
C GLN A 596 -16.09 7.19 16.61
N HIS A 597 -15.28 6.69 17.56
CA HIS A 597 -15.71 5.67 18.53
C HIS A 597 -16.09 6.29 19.88
N GLY A 598 -16.76 7.45 19.86
CA GLY A 598 -17.43 8.09 21.00
C GLY A 598 -18.58 7.29 21.63
N LEU A 599 -18.50 5.96 21.63
CA LEU A 599 -19.50 5.02 22.17
C LEU A 599 -18.94 3.99 23.17
N MET A 600 -17.63 3.97 23.43
CA MET A 600 -17.02 2.95 24.32
C MET A 600 -17.13 3.24 25.82
N SER A 601 -18.01 4.17 26.25
CA SER A 601 -18.20 4.55 27.66
C SER A 601 -19.60 4.24 28.23
N LEU A 602 -20.48 3.56 27.49
CA LEU A 602 -21.83 3.25 28.00
C LEU A 602 -21.98 1.81 28.51
N ALA A 603 -21.23 0.83 27.97
CA ALA A 603 -21.31 -0.57 28.40
C ALA A 603 -20.48 -0.91 29.67
N VAL A 604 -19.49 -0.08 30.03
CA VAL A 604 -18.58 -0.31 31.18
C VAL A 604 -19.12 0.28 32.49
N LEU A 605 -20.32 0.88 32.47
CA LEU A 605 -20.93 1.50 33.65
C LEU A 605 -21.68 0.50 34.56
N ASP A 606 -21.80 -0.78 34.19
CA ASP A 606 -22.36 -1.81 35.07
C ASP A 606 -21.24 -2.51 35.88
N PRO A 607 -21.25 -2.42 37.24
CA PRO A 607 -20.28 -3.07 38.12
C PRO A 607 -20.12 -4.59 37.92
N ARG A 608 -21.07 -5.25 37.24
CA ARG A 608 -21.02 -6.69 36.98
C ARG A 608 -19.95 -7.09 35.96
N PHE A 609 -19.65 -6.24 34.97
CA PHE A 609 -18.69 -6.58 33.91
C PHE A 609 -17.26 -6.13 34.21
N THR A 610 -17.08 -5.14 35.08
CA THR A 610 -15.77 -4.53 35.39
C THR A 610 -14.76 -5.50 36.04
N ASN A 611 -15.25 -6.47 36.80
CA ASN A 611 -14.42 -7.49 37.47
C ASN A 611 -14.16 -8.75 36.64
N THR A 612 -14.67 -8.81 35.41
CA THR A 612 -14.44 -9.96 34.52
C THR A 612 -12.96 -10.00 34.12
N MET A 613 -12.31 -11.15 34.32
CA MET A 613 -10.93 -11.36 33.87
C MET A 613 -10.93 -11.61 32.36
N ILE A 614 -10.09 -10.87 31.65
CA ILE A 614 -9.83 -11.02 30.21
C ILE A 614 -8.36 -11.33 29.98
N SER A 615 -8.08 -12.06 28.90
CA SER A 615 -6.73 -12.20 28.36
C SER A 615 -6.45 -11.04 27.42
N VAL A 616 -5.40 -10.28 27.71
CA VAL A 616 -4.96 -9.15 26.89
C VAL A 616 -3.67 -9.54 26.17
N THR A 617 -3.69 -9.47 24.84
CA THR A 617 -2.51 -9.70 24.01
C THR A 617 -1.67 -8.43 23.91
N VAL A 618 -0.35 -8.53 24.11
CA VAL A 618 0.61 -7.42 24.08
C VAL A 618 1.87 -7.84 23.35
N TRP A 619 2.45 -6.95 22.56
CA TRP A 619 3.71 -7.18 21.87
C TRP A 619 4.87 -6.51 22.60
N VAL A 620 5.97 -7.24 22.78
CA VAL A 620 7.16 -6.79 23.48
C VAL A 620 8.39 -6.91 22.58
N GLU A 621 9.23 -5.88 22.60
CA GLU A 621 10.53 -5.86 21.91
C GLU A 621 11.62 -6.51 22.77
N GLY A 622 12.39 -7.40 22.13
CA GLY A 622 13.59 -8.03 22.68
C GLY A 622 13.67 -9.52 22.37
N LYS A 623 14.84 -10.11 22.61
CA LYS A 623 15.00 -11.58 22.59
C LYS A 623 14.39 -12.19 23.85
N ALA A 624 14.08 -13.48 23.82
CA ALA A 624 13.48 -14.17 24.95
C ALA A 624 14.23 -13.98 26.28
N GLU A 625 15.56 -14.12 26.26
CA GLU A 625 16.41 -13.98 27.46
C GLU A 625 16.39 -12.56 28.03
N ASP A 626 16.40 -11.55 27.17
CA ASP A 626 16.38 -10.13 27.57
C ASP A 626 15.04 -9.77 28.21
N VAL A 627 13.94 -10.23 27.60
CA VAL A 627 12.58 -9.99 28.09
C VAL A 627 12.37 -10.73 29.40
N HIS A 628 12.79 -11.99 29.50
CA HIS A 628 12.73 -12.76 30.75
C HIS A 628 13.52 -12.06 31.86
N SER A 629 14.77 -11.66 31.60
CA SER A 629 15.63 -10.99 32.58
C SER A 629 15.02 -9.67 33.07
N ARG A 630 14.47 -8.87 32.15
CA ARG A 630 13.80 -7.60 32.47
C ARG A 630 12.58 -7.81 33.35
N LEU A 631 11.69 -8.73 32.97
CA LEU A 631 10.48 -9.04 33.73
C LEU A 631 10.80 -9.64 35.11
N PHE A 632 11.82 -10.49 35.20
CA PHE A 632 12.26 -11.13 36.44
C PHE A 632 12.91 -10.14 37.42
N GLN A 633 13.81 -9.28 36.93
CA GLN A 633 14.44 -8.24 37.75
C GLN A 633 13.40 -7.26 38.31
N GLU A 634 12.48 -6.78 37.47
CA GLU A 634 11.41 -5.88 37.92
C GLU A 634 10.47 -6.55 38.93
N ALA A 635 10.20 -7.85 38.80
CA ALA A 635 9.36 -8.59 39.74
C ALA A 635 10.02 -8.69 41.13
N ASN A 636 11.32 -8.98 41.19
CA ASN A 636 12.07 -9.07 42.46
C ASN A 636 12.24 -7.70 43.14
N ILE A 637 12.39 -6.62 42.37
CA ILE A 637 12.48 -5.26 42.92
C ILE A 637 11.13 -4.82 43.51
N GLY A 638 10.02 -5.12 42.84
CA GLY A 638 8.68 -4.83 43.33
C GLY A 638 8.33 -5.61 44.61
N VAL A 639 8.76 -6.87 44.71
CA VAL A 639 8.57 -7.72 45.90
C VAL A 639 9.44 -7.26 47.08
N THR A 640 10.66 -6.77 46.82
CA THR A 640 11.57 -6.32 47.89
C THR A 640 11.25 -4.92 48.44
N GLN A 641 10.63 -4.03 47.64
CA GLN A 641 10.17 -2.71 48.12
C GLN A 641 8.79 -2.74 48.82
N ALA A 642 7.96 -3.77 48.57
CA ALA A 642 6.60 -3.87 49.08
C ALA A 642 6.46 -4.81 50.29
N SER A 643 7.40 -4.74 51.23
CA SER A 643 7.38 -5.56 52.47
C SER A 643 6.37 -5.09 53.53
N SER A 644 5.34 -4.33 53.17
CA SER A 644 4.23 -4.06 54.09
C SER A 644 2.89 -3.86 53.38
N ALA A 645 1.95 -4.77 53.66
CA ALA A 645 0.50 -4.61 53.67
C ALA A 645 -0.36 -4.83 52.40
N ALA A 646 0.18 -5.29 51.26
CA ALA A 646 -0.68 -5.72 50.15
C ALA A 646 -0.26 -7.09 49.61
N GLN A 647 -1.16 -8.07 49.62
CA GLN A 647 -1.01 -9.29 48.83
C GLN A 647 -0.90 -8.86 47.36
N ILE A 648 0.30 -8.93 46.80
CA ILE A 648 0.54 -8.58 45.39
C ILE A 648 -0.21 -9.62 44.54
N ALA A 649 -1.23 -9.17 43.82
CA ALA A 649 -1.92 -10.00 42.84
C ALA A 649 -0.94 -10.31 41.69
N LEU A 650 -0.48 -11.55 41.65
CA LEU A 650 0.36 -12.08 40.60
C LEU A 650 -0.51 -12.55 39.43
N VAL A 651 -0.09 -12.22 38.22
CA VAL A 651 -0.75 -12.49 36.95
C VAL A 651 0.13 -13.42 36.14
N ASP A 652 -0.47 -14.48 35.58
CA ASP A 652 0.21 -15.38 34.67
C ASP A 652 0.49 -14.69 33.33
N VAL A 653 1.69 -14.91 32.80
CA VAL A 653 2.09 -14.52 31.45
C VAL A 653 2.29 -15.77 30.62
N SER A 654 1.76 -15.77 29.39
CA SER A 654 2.03 -16.82 28.40
C SER A 654 2.48 -16.23 27.08
N VAL A 655 3.30 -16.99 26.34
CA VAL A 655 3.75 -16.61 24.99
C VAL A 655 2.69 -17.04 23.97
N ALA A 656 2.31 -16.13 23.08
CA ALA A 656 1.28 -16.30 22.07
C ALA A 656 1.87 -16.52 20.65
N ALA A 657 0.97 -16.84 19.71
CA ALA A 657 1.27 -17.43 18.39
C ALA A 657 2.23 -16.60 17.52
N GLY A 658 2.21 -15.28 17.63
CA GLY A 658 3.02 -14.38 16.80
C GLY A 658 4.51 -14.37 17.14
N THR A 659 4.92 -15.06 18.20
CA THR A 659 6.33 -15.20 18.58
C THR A 659 7.02 -16.24 17.70
N LEU A 660 8.09 -15.82 17.02
CA LEU A 660 8.85 -16.72 16.14
C LEU A 660 9.81 -17.66 16.92
N GLU A 661 10.44 -17.14 17.97
CA GLU A 661 11.43 -17.85 18.78
C GLU A 661 10.74 -18.90 19.68
N ALA A 662 10.95 -20.19 19.41
CA ALA A 662 10.31 -21.26 20.19
C ALA A 662 10.80 -21.33 21.65
N ASP A 663 12.07 -20.99 21.89
CA ASP A 663 12.66 -20.98 23.23
C ASP A 663 12.07 -19.87 24.13
N ALA A 664 11.45 -18.83 23.55
CA ALA A 664 10.71 -17.82 24.31
C ALA A 664 9.61 -18.43 25.18
N ARG A 665 8.89 -19.41 24.63
CA ARG A 665 7.84 -20.11 25.38
C ARG A 665 8.41 -20.87 26.57
N ARG A 666 9.56 -21.55 26.40
CA ARG A 666 10.22 -22.32 27.47
C ARG A 666 10.72 -21.39 28.57
N LEU A 667 11.39 -20.29 28.19
CA LEU A 667 11.98 -19.33 29.12
C LEU A 667 10.92 -18.56 29.92
N LEU A 668 9.79 -18.23 29.29
CA LEU A 668 8.70 -17.48 29.93
C LEU A 668 7.60 -18.38 30.51
N GLN A 669 7.77 -19.71 30.47
CA GLN A 669 6.77 -20.65 30.96
C GLN A 669 6.58 -20.53 32.48
N GLY A 670 5.33 -20.33 32.93
CA GLY A 670 5.01 -20.24 34.36
C GLY A 670 5.48 -18.94 35.01
N MET A 671 5.92 -17.96 34.21
CA MET A 671 6.29 -16.65 34.70
C MET A 671 5.06 -15.92 35.25
N LYS A 672 5.21 -15.34 36.45
CA LYS A 672 4.20 -14.51 37.07
C LYS A 672 4.72 -13.11 37.28
N ILE A 673 3.94 -12.12 36.88
CA ILE A 673 4.26 -10.70 37.05
C ILE A 673 3.23 -10.03 37.94
N THR A 674 3.55 -8.87 38.50
CA THR A 674 2.58 -8.10 39.28
C THR A 674 1.52 -7.45 38.38
N SER A 675 0.33 -7.16 38.93
CA SER A 675 -0.70 -6.39 38.21
C SER A 675 -0.20 -5.02 37.71
N GLN A 676 0.72 -4.38 38.43
CA GLN A 676 1.36 -3.13 38.00
C GLN A 676 2.28 -3.32 36.79
N GLN A 677 3.03 -4.42 36.74
CA GLN A 677 3.86 -4.77 35.58
C GLN A 677 3.00 -5.13 34.38
N ALA A 678 1.92 -5.90 34.59
CA ALA A 678 0.94 -6.19 33.55
C ALA A 678 0.34 -4.91 32.94
N ALA A 679 -0.07 -3.96 33.79
CA ALA A 679 -0.56 -2.66 33.36
C ALA A 679 0.50 -1.84 32.60
N ARG A 680 1.77 -1.91 33.02
CA ARG A 680 2.90 -1.25 32.34
C ARG A 680 3.15 -1.86 30.97
N LEU A 681 3.17 -3.19 30.86
CA LEU A 681 3.32 -3.90 29.58
C LEU A 681 2.21 -3.50 28.61
N VAL A 682 0.94 -3.56 29.04
CA VAL A 682 -0.20 -3.13 28.22
C VAL A 682 -0.09 -1.67 27.81
N LYS A 683 0.29 -0.78 28.73
CA LYS A 683 0.51 0.65 28.43
C LYS A 683 1.62 0.85 27.40
N THR A 684 2.74 0.15 27.53
CA THR A 684 3.86 0.21 26.57
C THR A 684 3.47 -0.40 25.23
N GLY A 685 2.66 -1.46 25.23
CA GLY A 685 2.05 -2.03 24.04
C GLY A 685 1.17 -1.03 23.28
N PHE A 686 0.37 -0.22 23.99
CA PHE A 686 -0.43 0.84 23.38
C PHE A 686 0.42 1.95 22.75
N SER A 687 1.61 2.25 23.29
CA SER A 687 2.53 3.19 22.65
C SER A 687 3.20 2.63 21.38
N GLY A 688 3.09 1.32 21.13
CA GLY A 688 3.77 0.62 20.05
C GLY A 688 5.31 0.76 20.10
N LEU A 689 5.99 0.35 19.04
CA LEU A 689 7.45 0.45 18.88
C LEU A 689 7.99 1.90 18.70
N ARG A 690 7.30 2.94 19.17
CA ARG A 690 7.61 4.34 18.80
C ARG A 690 8.16 5.21 19.93
N GLY A 691 9.45 5.53 19.81
CA GLY A 691 9.99 6.85 20.14
C GLY A 691 10.07 7.70 18.86
N VAL A 692 9.29 8.78 18.77
CA VAL A 692 9.44 9.94 17.85
C VAL A 692 9.99 9.68 16.42
N ALA A 693 9.09 9.43 15.47
CA ALA A 693 9.43 9.06 14.08
C ALA A 693 10.11 10.16 13.24
N GLY A 694 11.35 9.89 12.82
CA GLY A 694 11.93 10.37 11.56
C GLY A 694 11.32 9.64 10.34
N SER A 695 11.67 10.06 9.11
CA SER A 695 11.15 9.49 7.85
C SER A 695 11.52 8.02 7.62
N TRP A 696 12.53 7.48 8.31
CA TRP A 696 13.06 6.12 8.12
C TRP A 696 12.47 5.07 9.10
N GLU A 697 11.63 5.49 10.06
CA GLU A 697 10.98 4.59 11.04
C GLU A 697 9.55 4.15 10.63
N VAL A 698 9.20 4.27 9.34
CA VAL A 698 7.84 4.02 8.84
C VAL A 698 7.45 2.54 8.94
N LEU A 699 8.38 1.60 8.71
CA LEU A 699 8.09 0.17 8.86
C LEU A 699 7.86 -0.22 10.33
N LEU A 700 8.69 0.31 11.24
CA LEU A 700 8.52 0.12 12.69
C LEU A 700 7.18 0.68 13.18
N ALA A 701 6.80 1.84 12.64
CA ALA A 701 5.54 2.48 12.91
C ALA A 701 4.32 1.67 12.47
N ILE A 702 4.37 1.10 11.26
CA ILE A 702 3.29 0.26 10.72
C ILE A 702 3.20 -1.03 11.51
N GLY A 703 4.35 -1.62 11.86
CA GLY A 703 4.41 -2.70 12.85
C GLY A 703 3.69 -2.29 14.12
N GLY A 704 4.12 -1.22 14.79
CA GLY A 704 3.48 -0.71 16.01
C GLY A 704 1.96 -0.48 15.91
N LEU A 705 1.47 0.07 14.79
CA LEU A 705 0.03 0.25 14.56
C LEU A 705 -0.71 -1.08 14.40
N TYR A 706 -0.12 -2.05 13.70
CA TYR A 706 -0.66 -3.39 13.59
C TYR A 706 -0.72 -4.08 14.96
N LEU A 707 0.38 -4.05 15.73
CA LEU A 707 0.46 -4.65 17.07
C LEU A 707 -0.62 -4.05 17.99
N GLN A 708 -0.81 -2.73 17.92
CA GLN A 708 -1.87 -2.04 18.65
C GLN A 708 -3.26 -2.50 18.20
N SER A 709 -3.51 -2.57 16.89
CA SER A 709 -4.81 -2.97 16.35
C SER A 709 -5.15 -4.44 16.56
N ASP A 710 -4.18 -5.36 16.45
CA ASP A 710 -4.34 -6.79 16.72
C ASP A 710 -4.64 -7.01 18.22
N SER A 711 -3.90 -6.31 19.10
CA SER A 711 -4.20 -6.29 20.54
C SER A 711 -5.62 -5.80 20.81
N LEU A 712 -6.03 -4.67 20.23
CA LEU A 712 -7.38 -4.12 20.41
C LEU A 712 -8.48 -5.04 19.87
N GLY A 713 -8.30 -5.60 18.67
CA GLY A 713 -9.32 -6.41 18.00
C GLY A 713 -9.58 -7.75 18.67
N ARG A 714 -8.58 -8.35 19.34
CA ARG A 714 -8.76 -9.61 20.10
C ARG A 714 -9.44 -9.41 21.46
N ASN A 715 -9.47 -8.17 21.94
CA ASN A 715 -10.00 -7.82 23.26
C ASN A 715 -11.33 -7.04 23.16
N GLN A 716 -11.90 -6.91 21.96
CA GLN A 716 -13.27 -6.44 21.69
C GLN A 716 -14.20 -7.65 21.62
#